data_AF-A0A2J8AAW2-F1
#
_entry.id   AF-A0A2J8AAW2-F1
#
_cell.length_a   1.000
_cell.length_b   1.000
_cell.length_c   1.000
_cell.angle_alpha   90.00
_cell.angle_beta   90.00
_cell.angle_gamma   90.00
#
_symmetry.space_group_name_H-M   'P 1'
#
loop_
_entity.id
_entity.type
_entity.pdbx_description
1 polymer ?
#
loop_
_entity_poly.entity_id
_entity_poly.type
_entity_poly.pdbx_seq_one_letter_code
_entity_poly.pdbx_strand_id
1 'polypeptide(L)'
;MGLPDHDPPTGAIDRWAGEVPKVGGADGLGLELRVSLNSEEEEPAARAAIGFAYTGRVQASSMREALEVRRQAAYLQVEGCLEACDEFIRGRLQAASGSSSNGRAHDGTDQPPVLEFFGCAARFPDPAEEPSFAAVLACAKQVLVPHFPDVLAVLNTRCLRKQLLALPAVAVEALLESDAFGTDTEASVLSLLATWMTANFKKTDAPTRKRLCRLVRLVQLDRTYLSCVVPALAAAFSMGDAENSPCAWFPIGFMEAAFITNLSFTTHLTSLPNGSADDKLARDELLKAANKYDLTSPWYSFAARPPCKPDKGTTYKWSISEQKLKEVLEAGGDKILVPNFQNGLPYVVARGFVWSPRIEFESGASAAGLFLNCRTSSAYQVHELYDAEQVAGIAWLDAHLAVHCWEGDTRARNIMLDFDASSKFCIGRGMGVDDMLPLLQPAGMDGNQGPLAAWGRYLHGGKLSGSLRLRPPPPVAELFGSDEDADCRILFCVKDRVPGEDGASGEAGVSPFRLSADDDAAPSRKTRKVEREMGSSLPGHKFVLRRTSEWFRTKIDRWAGEAPKVGGVDGLGLELRVSLNSEDEEPAARAAIGFAYTGRVQAGSMREALEVWRQAGYLQVEGCLEACDEFIRGRLQAASGSSINGRAHDGTAQPPVLEFFGCAALFPGLAEDPRFIAVLACTKQALVPHLPDALAVLNTHRLCRQLLAMPAVAVEALLESDAFGTDTEASVLLLLAVWMKFNFDRTDAPTRERLCRLVRLVQLNRTYLSCVLPAMAAAFSMDGAENSPRAWFPIGFMEAAFITNFSVTAYLASLPNANADDKLMWGRLEAMSKCKYDLTSPRYSFAVRPQCVLGEGTTNDWSISEQELKKVLEAGGDKIALNVFQFQAGVHYVVARGLVWSPRIELESGASAAGLYLICRTFTAYQMHKPSDAEQVTGVVCLDAHLAVHSWEGGSRSDKFSVEFGSLSKFCIGSFMGDDARLPLLQPAAMGGNRGPLAAWGRYLHEGKLTGSLTLLPPPPAAAGAVAVPH
;
A
#
# COMPACT_ATOMS: atom_id res chain seq x y z
N MET A 1 37.11 -15.17 31.35
CA MET A 1 38.33 -15.44 30.56
C MET A 1 39.18 -14.19 30.63
N GLY A 2 40.51 -14.30 30.68
CA GLY A 2 41.38 -13.13 30.83
C GLY A 2 41.52 -12.35 29.52
N LEU A 3 41.50 -11.02 29.62
CA LEU A 3 42.04 -10.11 28.62
C LEU A 3 43.41 -9.62 29.14
N PRO A 4 44.39 -9.36 28.26
CA PRO A 4 45.65 -8.73 28.66
C PRO A 4 45.50 -7.21 28.76
N ASP A 5 45.87 -6.64 29.90
CA ASP A 5 46.07 -5.19 30.01
C ASP A 5 47.33 -4.77 29.24
N HIS A 6 47.23 -3.72 28.43
CA HIS A 6 48.35 -3.07 27.77
C HIS A 6 48.42 -1.61 28.22
N ASP A 7 49.28 -1.34 29.20
CA ASP A 7 49.61 0.03 29.62
C ASP A 7 50.29 0.82 28.48
N PRO A 8 49.95 2.10 28.28
CA PRO A 8 50.62 2.97 27.31
C PRO A 8 52.04 3.35 27.79
N PRO A 9 53.06 3.36 26.91
CA PRO A 9 54.44 3.62 27.30
C PRO A 9 54.71 5.11 27.56
N THR A 10 54.48 5.56 28.79
CA THR A 10 54.95 6.87 29.26
C THR A 10 56.45 6.82 29.60
N GLY A 11 57.24 7.72 28.99
CA GLY A 11 58.66 7.91 29.30
C GLY A 11 59.64 7.03 28.49
N ALA A 12 59.88 7.38 27.22
CA ALA A 12 60.87 6.71 26.37
C ALA A 12 62.28 7.34 26.43
N ILE A 13 62.39 8.65 26.68
CA ILE A 13 63.65 9.42 26.50
C ILE A 13 64.69 9.11 27.59
N ASP A 14 64.29 9.02 28.87
CA ASP A 14 65.24 8.79 29.98
C ASP A 14 65.79 7.35 30.06
N ARG A 15 65.22 6.39 29.32
CA ARG A 15 65.64 4.97 29.41
C ARG A 15 66.93 4.63 28.65
N TRP A 16 67.39 5.48 27.72
CA TRP A 16 68.57 5.21 26.90
C TRP A 16 69.91 5.57 27.58
N ALA A 17 69.89 6.11 28.80
CA ALA A 17 71.11 6.41 29.57
C ALA A 17 71.74 5.18 30.27
N GLY A 18 71.07 4.01 30.25
CA GLY A 18 71.44 2.85 31.07
C GLY A 18 72.57 1.95 30.52
N GLU A 19 72.58 1.66 29.23
CA GLU A 19 73.48 0.66 28.63
C GLU A 19 74.18 1.19 27.37
N VAL A 20 75.28 1.93 27.57
CA VAL A 20 76.23 2.26 26.49
C VAL A 20 77.32 1.18 26.46
N PRO A 21 77.43 0.36 25.39
CA PRO A 21 78.53 -0.58 25.25
C PRO A 21 79.85 0.18 25.09
N LYS A 22 80.86 -0.12 25.92
CA LYS A 22 82.21 0.46 25.79
C LYS A 22 82.95 -0.13 24.58
N VAL A 23 82.59 0.31 23.38
CA VAL A 23 83.40 0.11 22.17
C VAL A 23 84.50 1.17 22.17
N GLY A 24 85.71 0.77 22.58
CA GLY A 24 86.89 1.63 22.49
C GLY A 24 87.44 1.65 21.06
N GLY A 25 87.15 2.71 20.30
CA GLY A 25 87.70 2.96 18.97
C GLY A 25 87.57 4.43 18.62
N ALA A 26 88.71 5.13 18.47
CA ALA A 26 88.73 6.58 18.32
C ALA A 26 88.67 7.00 16.84
N ASP A 27 87.46 7.03 16.28
CA ASP A 27 87.12 7.80 15.07
C ASP A 27 85.82 8.57 15.31
N GLY A 28 85.70 9.77 14.74
CA GLY A 28 84.66 10.75 15.05
C GLY A 28 83.28 10.45 14.42
N LEU A 29 82.74 9.27 14.66
CA LEU A 29 81.43 8.85 14.15
C LEU A 29 80.28 9.43 14.99
N GLY A 30 79.32 10.08 14.33
CA GLY A 30 78.15 10.67 14.96
C GLY A 30 77.11 9.63 15.42
N LEU A 31 76.15 10.07 16.23
CA LEU A 31 75.00 9.25 16.65
C LEU A 31 74.13 8.84 15.45
N GLU A 32 74.10 7.54 15.16
CA GLU A 32 73.19 6.94 14.18
C GLU A 32 71.87 6.57 14.86
N LEU A 33 70.80 7.34 14.60
CA LEU A 33 69.46 7.04 15.08
C LEU A 33 68.66 6.31 14.00
N ARG A 34 68.15 5.11 14.32
CA ARG A 34 67.39 4.27 13.38
C ARG A 34 65.89 4.44 13.58
N VAL A 35 65.21 4.88 12.53
CA VAL A 35 63.74 4.92 12.45
C VAL A 35 63.25 3.64 11.79
N SER A 36 62.30 2.95 12.42
CA SER A 36 61.57 1.84 11.80
C SER A 36 60.45 2.38 10.92
N LEU A 37 60.37 1.92 9.68
CA LEU A 37 59.30 2.24 8.74
C LEU A 37 58.56 0.95 8.35
N ASN A 38 57.28 1.06 8.01
CA ASN A 38 56.44 -0.08 7.64
C ASN A 38 56.61 -0.47 6.16
N SER A 39 57.02 0.47 5.32
CA SER A 39 57.40 0.25 3.92
C SER A 39 58.38 1.31 3.42
N GLU A 40 59.04 1.04 2.30
CA GLU A 40 59.93 1.98 1.59
C GLU A 40 59.18 3.25 1.14
N GLU A 41 57.88 3.13 0.84
CA GLU A 41 57.01 4.27 0.48
C GLU A 41 56.86 5.30 1.61
N GLU A 42 57.13 4.93 2.87
CA GLU A 42 57.08 5.86 4.01
C GLU A 42 58.32 6.74 4.12
N GLU A 43 59.43 6.38 3.48
CA GLU A 43 60.72 7.07 3.65
C GLU A 43 60.69 8.56 3.26
N PRO A 44 60.10 8.99 2.13
CA PRO A 44 60.04 10.41 1.77
C PRO A 44 59.25 11.23 2.78
N ALA A 45 58.17 10.67 3.31
CA ALA A 45 57.32 11.32 4.30
C ALA A 45 58.00 11.42 5.68
N ALA A 46 58.70 10.37 6.11
CA ALA A 46 59.49 10.38 7.33
C ALA A 46 60.68 11.37 7.22
N ARG A 47 61.38 11.39 6.08
CA ARG A 47 62.43 12.38 5.79
C ARG A 47 61.89 13.82 5.81
N ALA A 48 60.70 14.07 5.29
CA ALA A 48 60.07 15.39 5.31
C ALA A 48 59.58 15.80 6.71
N ALA A 49 59.06 14.86 7.53
CA ALA A 49 58.72 15.12 8.93
C ALA A 49 59.97 15.43 9.79
N ILE A 50 61.06 14.68 9.60
CA ILE A 50 62.36 14.98 10.22
C ILE A 50 62.89 16.33 9.71
N GLY A 51 62.76 16.60 8.41
CA GLY A 51 63.12 17.87 7.77
C GLY A 51 62.35 19.07 8.33
N PHE A 52 61.10 18.89 8.75
CA PHE A 52 60.33 19.93 9.44
C PHE A 52 61.02 20.36 10.74
N ALA A 53 61.51 19.41 11.56
CA ALA A 53 62.19 19.72 12.82
C ALA A 53 63.44 20.62 12.66
N TYR A 54 64.07 20.60 11.49
CA TYR A 54 65.21 21.48 11.15
C TYR A 54 64.83 22.79 10.44
N THR A 55 63.62 22.90 9.87
CA THR A 55 63.26 23.98 8.93
C THR A 55 61.98 24.74 9.24
N GLY A 56 61.11 24.21 10.11
CA GLY A 56 59.77 24.74 10.40
C GLY A 56 58.84 24.76 9.18
N ARG A 57 59.09 23.93 8.16
CA ARG A 57 58.33 23.93 6.89
C ARG A 57 58.03 22.52 6.41
N VAL A 58 56.75 22.25 6.15
CA VAL A 58 56.28 20.99 5.57
C VAL A 58 56.67 20.94 4.09
N GLN A 59 57.39 19.90 3.69
CA GLN A 59 57.79 19.67 2.30
C GLN A 59 56.81 18.68 1.65
N ALA A 60 55.66 19.20 1.20
CA ALA A 60 54.64 18.45 0.48
C ALA A 60 54.21 19.20 -0.79
N SER A 61 54.01 18.47 -1.89
CA SER A 61 53.53 18.98 -3.18
C SER A 61 52.06 18.61 -3.45
N SER A 62 51.52 17.62 -2.73
CA SER A 62 50.14 17.12 -2.83
C SER A 62 49.44 17.02 -1.48
N MET A 63 48.11 16.93 -1.48
CA MET A 63 47.31 16.56 -0.30
C MET A 63 47.71 15.18 0.23
N ARG A 64 48.07 14.28 -0.70
CA ARG A 64 48.51 12.91 -0.40
C ARG A 64 49.77 12.91 0.46
N GLU A 65 50.80 13.64 0.01
CA GLU A 65 52.08 13.78 0.74
C GLU A 65 51.86 14.47 2.09
N ALA A 66 51.06 15.55 2.15
CA ALA A 66 50.82 16.26 3.40
C ALA A 66 50.21 15.34 4.48
N LEU A 67 49.29 14.44 4.10
CA LEU A 67 48.72 13.44 5.00
C LEU A 67 49.72 12.34 5.40
N GLU A 68 50.63 11.93 4.50
CA GLU A 68 51.72 10.99 4.85
C GLU A 68 52.74 11.62 5.81
N VAL A 69 53.18 12.85 5.53
CA VAL A 69 54.09 13.62 6.41
C VAL A 69 53.45 13.82 7.78
N ARG A 70 52.15 14.16 7.82
CA ARG A 70 51.38 14.28 9.07
C ARG A 70 51.37 12.96 9.86
N ARG A 71 51.07 11.82 9.23
CA ARG A 71 51.07 10.51 9.90
C ARG A 71 52.46 10.13 10.42
N GLN A 72 53.51 10.38 9.64
CA GLN A 72 54.88 10.12 10.08
C GLN A 72 55.33 11.08 11.20
N ALA A 73 54.90 12.33 11.18
CA ALA A 73 55.12 13.27 12.28
C ALA A 73 54.43 12.85 13.59
N ALA A 74 53.22 12.29 13.52
CA ALA A 74 52.53 11.73 14.69
C ALA A 74 53.30 10.52 15.26
N TYR A 75 53.71 9.59 14.39
CA TYR A 75 54.51 8.41 14.77
C TYR A 75 55.87 8.80 15.40
N LEU A 76 56.55 9.80 14.84
CA LEU A 76 57.84 10.30 15.31
C LEU A 76 57.74 11.36 16.43
N GLN A 77 56.53 11.74 16.83
CA GLN A 77 56.24 12.77 17.85
C GLN A 77 56.91 14.13 17.57
N VAL A 78 56.91 14.57 16.30
CA VAL A 78 57.50 15.85 15.87
C VAL A 78 56.53 17.00 16.17
N GLU A 79 56.75 17.67 17.29
CA GLU A 79 55.96 18.82 17.77
C GLU A 79 55.83 19.93 16.70
N GLY A 80 54.61 20.48 16.54
CA GLY A 80 54.29 21.55 15.59
C GLY A 80 54.15 21.10 14.12
N CYS A 81 54.59 19.89 13.76
CA CYS A 81 54.51 19.42 12.37
C CYS A 81 53.10 19.00 11.96
N LEU A 82 52.26 18.56 12.91
CA LEU A 82 50.87 18.20 12.65
C LEU A 82 50.05 19.44 12.28
N GLU A 83 50.19 20.50 13.08
CA GLU A 83 49.54 21.79 12.93
C GLU A 83 49.92 22.45 11.60
N ALA A 84 51.21 22.35 11.22
CA ALA A 84 51.71 22.87 9.95
C ALA A 84 51.21 22.07 8.73
N CYS A 85 51.07 20.74 8.83
CA CYS A 85 50.41 19.93 7.80
C CYS A 85 48.92 20.30 7.69
N ASP A 86 48.24 20.45 8.83
CA ASP A 86 46.83 20.81 8.89
C ASP A 86 46.58 22.24 8.39
N GLU A 87 47.52 23.18 8.57
CA GLU A 87 47.51 24.50 7.94
C GLU A 87 47.76 24.44 6.43
N PHE A 88 48.75 23.67 5.96
CA PHE A 88 49.02 23.48 4.54
C PHE A 88 47.78 22.93 3.79
N ILE A 89 47.13 21.91 4.35
CA ILE A 89 45.92 21.31 3.77
C ILE A 89 44.77 22.34 3.75
N ARG A 90 44.51 23.05 4.86
CA ARG A 90 43.48 24.09 4.92
C ARG A 90 43.74 25.23 3.93
N GLY A 91 44.99 25.70 3.81
CA GLY A 91 45.38 26.73 2.85
C GLY A 91 45.15 26.31 1.40
N ARG A 92 45.51 25.07 1.04
CA ARG A 92 45.29 24.50 -0.30
C ARG A 92 43.80 24.28 -0.61
N LEU A 93 42.98 23.92 0.40
CA LEU A 93 41.52 23.86 0.29
C LEU A 93 40.91 25.26 0.06
N GLN A 94 41.29 26.26 0.86
CA GLN A 94 40.76 27.62 0.79
C GLN A 94 41.17 28.35 -0.51
N ALA A 95 42.39 28.12 -1.00
CA ALA A 95 42.84 28.66 -2.28
C ALA A 95 41.97 28.19 -3.46
N ALA A 96 41.47 26.95 -3.42
CA ALA A 96 40.55 26.44 -4.43
C ALA A 96 39.19 27.16 -4.42
N SER A 97 38.67 27.52 -3.23
CA SER A 97 37.42 28.31 -3.12
C SER A 97 37.57 29.76 -3.59
N GLY A 98 38.76 30.37 -3.43
CA GLY A 98 39.02 31.73 -3.87
C GLY A 98 39.10 31.88 -5.40
N SER A 99 39.56 30.84 -6.11
CA SER A 99 39.79 30.87 -7.55
C SER A 99 38.52 30.64 -8.39
N SER A 100 37.51 31.50 -8.20
CA SER A 100 36.26 31.49 -8.98
C SER A 100 36.47 32.06 -10.41
N SER A 101 37.29 31.37 -11.20
CA SER A 101 37.76 31.81 -12.51
C SER A 101 36.81 31.39 -13.63
N ASN A 102 36.24 32.37 -14.36
CA ASN A 102 35.30 32.13 -15.45
C ASN A 102 35.92 31.34 -16.63
N GLY A 103 35.57 30.07 -16.74
CA GLY A 103 35.25 29.44 -18.04
C GLY A 103 36.39 29.04 -18.98
N ARG A 104 37.67 29.14 -18.60
CA ARG A 104 38.77 28.50 -19.35
C ARG A 104 39.21 27.20 -18.68
N ALA A 105 38.65 26.09 -19.16
CA ALA A 105 39.24 24.78 -18.92
C ALA A 105 40.61 24.71 -19.61
N HIS A 106 41.68 24.76 -18.83
CA HIS A 106 42.97 24.24 -19.27
C HIS A 106 42.84 22.71 -19.35
N ASP A 107 43.37 22.11 -20.41
CA ASP A 107 43.34 20.67 -20.66
C ASP A 107 44.39 19.90 -19.82
N GLY A 108 44.60 20.36 -18.58
CA GLY A 108 45.50 19.78 -17.59
C GLY A 108 44.75 18.83 -16.65
N THR A 109 45.43 17.78 -16.21
CA THR A 109 44.85 16.67 -15.45
C THR A 109 44.54 16.96 -13.98
N ASP A 110 44.49 18.23 -13.58
CA ASP A 110 44.53 18.63 -12.18
C ASP A 110 43.16 18.45 -11.50
N GLN A 111 43.05 17.41 -10.69
CA GLN A 111 41.87 17.11 -9.87
C GLN A 111 41.65 18.22 -8.82
N PRO A 112 40.43 18.76 -8.66
CA PRO A 112 40.13 19.79 -7.66
C PRO A 112 40.63 19.40 -6.25
N PRO A 113 41.34 20.28 -5.51
CA PRO A 113 42.03 19.89 -4.27
C PRO A 113 41.14 19.29 -3.18
N VAL A 114 39.84 19.62 -3.13
CA VAL A 114 38.89 18.98 -2.22
C VAL A 114 38.59 17.53 -2.61
N LEU A 115 38.53 17.22 -3.90
CA LEU A 115 38.40 15.84 -4.41
C LEU A 115 39.71 15.07 -4.26
N GLU A 116 40.86 15.73 -4.38
CA GLU A 116 42.18 15.16 -4.10
C GLU A 116 42.29 14.74 -2.62
N PHE A 117 41.91 15.63 -1.71
CA PHE A 117 41.86 15.40 -0.26
C PHE A 117 40.96 14.22 0.11
N PHE A 118 39.69 14.21 -0.33
CA PHE A 118 38.80 13.08 -0.06
C PHE A 118 39.23 11.79 -0.79
N GLY A 119 39.92 11.89 -1.93
CA GLY A 119 40.58 10.73 -2.56
C GLY A 119 41.62 10.05 -1.67
N CYS A 120 42.09 10.71 -0.61
CA CYS A 120 43.03 10.18 0.38
C CYS A 120 42.37 9.72 1.69
N ALA A 121 41.03 9.56 1.74
CA ALA A 121 40.28 9.27 2.97
C ALA A 121 40.75 8.03 3.75
N ALA A 122 41.35 7.02 3.11
CA ALA A 122 41.97 5.86 3.77
C ALA A 122 43.24 6.18 4.57
N ARG A 123 43.63 7.46 4.67
CA ARG A 123 44.79 7.99 5.39
C ARG A 123 44.42 9.13 6.36
N PHE A 124 43.12 9.37 6.57
CA PHE A 124 42.68 10.27 7.62
C PHE A 124 42.89 9.61 8.99
N PRO A 125 43.36 10.33 10.02
CA PRO A 125 43.30 9.85 11.39
C PRO A 125 41.84 9.74 11.87
N ASP A 126 41.60 8.99 12.94
CA ASP A 126 40.29 9.02 13.60
C ASP A 126 40.10 10.39 14.27
N PRO A 127 39.07 11.18 13.92
CA PRO A 127 38.84 12.49 14.55
C PRO A 127 38.45 12.42 16.03
N ALA A 128 38.16 11.24 16.59
CA ALA A 128 38.01 11.03 18.03
C ALA A 128 39.37 10.88 18.74
N GLU A 129 40.39 10.33 18.07
CA GLU A 129 41.76 10.22 18.59
C GLU A 129 42.56 11.52 18.34
N GLU A 130 42.33 12.18 17.20
CA GLU A 130 43.01 13.42 16.80
C GLU A 130 42.04 14.60 16.54
N PRO A 131 41.56 15.30 17.59
CA PRO A 131 40.62 16.42 17.45
C PRO A 131 41.12 17.60 16.60
N SER A 132 42.43 17.77 16.42
CA SER A 132 43.02 18.80 15.53
C SER A 132 42.58 18.63 14.09
N PHE A 133 42.49 17.38 13.60
CA PHE A 133 42.09 17.07 12.23
C PHE A 133 40.61 17.38 11.95
N ALA A 134 39.77 17.48 12.98
CA ALA A 134 38.37 17.88 12.83
C ALA A 134 38.21 19.28 12.21
N ALA A 135 39.16 20.19 12.46
CA ALA A 135 39.19 21.52 11.83
C ALA A 135 39.53 21.46 10.33
N VAL A 136 40.38 20.50 9.92
CA VAL A 136 40.70 20.23 8.51
C VAL A 136 39.49 19.63 7.80
N LEU A 137 38.84 18.64 8.42
CA LEU A 137 37.60 18.06 7.90
C LEU A 137 36.50 19.11 7.77
N ALA A 138 36.26 19.95 8.78
CA ALA A 138 35.27 21.02 8.72
C ALA A 138 35.54 22.00 7.57
N CYS A 139 36.80 22.39 7.35
CA CYS A 139 37.20 23.19 6.19
C CYS A 139 36.93 22.44 4.87
N ALA A 140 37.26 21.16 4.78
CA ALA A 140 36.99 20.35 3.60
C ALA A 140 35.47 20.24 3.30
N LYS A 141 34.60 20.09 4.32
CA LYS A 141 33.13 20.13 4.14
C LYS A 141 32.66 21.47 3.57
N GLN A 142 33.21 22.60 4.07
CA GLN A 142 32.89 23.94 3.58
C GLN A 142 33.32 24.18 2.12
N VAL A 143 34.38 23.52 1.63
CA VAL A 143 34.80 23.59 0.21
C VAL A 143 34.04 22.58 -0.67
N LEU A 144 33.63 21.44 -0.12
CA LEU A 144 32.96 20.36 -0.85
C LEU A 144 31.54 20.74 -1.31
N VAL A 145 30.78 21.45 -0.47
CA VAL A 145 29.38 21.79 -0.76
C VAL A 145 29.27 22.80 -1.92
N PRO A 146 30.05 23.90 -2.01
CA PRO A 146 30.07 24.76 -3.20
C PRO A 146 30.53 24.07 -4.49
N HIS A 147 31.37 23.02 -4.41
CA HIS A 147 31.78 22.22 -5.57
C HIS A 147 30.64 21.35 -6.12
N PHE A 148 29.72 20.91 -5.26
CA PHE A 148 28.51 20.17 -5.60
C PHE A 148 27.27 21.01 -5.25
N PRO A 149 26.96 22.07 -6.03
CA PRO A 149 26.11 23.18 -5.56
C PRO A 149 24.68 22.78 -5.16
N ASP A 150 24.08 21.83 -5.89
CA ASP A 150 22.78 21.27 -5.53
C ASP A 150 22.58 19.86 -6.12
N VAL A 151 21.66 19.11 -5.53
CA VAL A 151 21.32 17.72 -5.89
C VAL A 151 20.94 17.56 -7.36
N LEU A 152 20.17 18.50 -7.94
CA LEU A 152 19.78 18.45 -9.35
C LEU A 152 20.96 18.75 -10.26
N ALA A 153 21.80 19.75 -9.94
CA ALA A 153 23.03 20.00 -10.70
C ALA A 153 23.94 18.75 -10.71
N VAL A 154 24.08 18.04 -9.59
CA VAL A 154 24.87 16.80 -9.52
C VAL A 154 24.26 15.67 -10.36
N LEU A 155 22.98 15.37 -10.16
CA LEU A 155 22.29 14.29 -10.89
C LEU A 155 22.22 14.55 -12.40
N ASN A 156 22.04 15.82 -12.79
CA ASN A 156 21.86 16.25 -14.17
C ASN A 156 23.15 16.76 -14.85
N THR A 157 24.33 16.58 -14.26
CA THR A 157 25.61 16.93 -14.91
C THR A 157 26.53 15.72 -14.96
N ARG A 158 26.82 15.19 -16.15
CA ARG A 158 27.64 13.97 -16.32
C ARG A 158 29.04 14.06 -15.69
N CYS A 159 29.63 15.26 -15.60
CA CYS A 159 30.91 15.48 -14.91
C CYS A 159 30.77 15.39 -13.38
N LEU A 160 29.89 16.20 -12.78
CA LEU A 160 29.62 16.17 -11.33
C LEU A 160 29.13 14.78 -10.88
N ARG A 161 28.30 14.10 -11.67
CA ARG A 161 27.86 12.72 -11.40
C ARG A 161 29.03 11.73 -11.41
N LYS A 162 29.96 11.83 -12.37
CA LYS A 162 31.20 11.01 -12.34
C LYS A 162 32.03 11.27 -11.08
N GLN A 163 32.17 12.53 -10.68
CA GLN A 163 32.90 12.92 -9.46
C GLN A 163 32.20 12.39 -8.20
N LEU A 164 30.87 12.52 -8.09
CA LEU A 164 30.07 11.92 -7.02
C LEU A 164 30.31 10.40 -6.92
N LEU A 165 30.23 9.67 -8.03
CA LEU A 165 30.42 8.20 -8.03
C LEU A 165 31.86 7.78 -7.63
N ALA A 166 32.83 8.68 -7.74
CA ALA A 166 34.21 8.48 -7.29
C ALA A 166 34.46 8.93 -5.83
N LEU A 167 33.52 9.63 -5.17
CA LEU A 167 33.65 10.02 -3.77
C LEU A 167 33.63 8.80 -2.83
N PRO A 168 34.47 8.79 -1.77
CA PRO A 168 34.33 7.84 -0.67
C PRO A 168 33.10 8.17 0.19
N ALA A 169 32.69 7.23 1.04
CA ALA A 169 31.55 7.38 1.93
C ALA A 169 31.60 8.67 2.77
N VAL A 170 32.74 8.97 3.41
CA VAL A 170 32.92 10.15 4.28
C VAL A 170 32.67 11.49 3.56
N ALA A 171 32.87 11.56 2.24
CA ALA A 171 32.58 12.76 1.44
C ALA A 171 31.09 12.86 1.07
N VAL A 172 30.41 11.73 0.86
CA VAL A 172 28.95 11.72 0.66
C VAL A 172 28.22 11.98 1.98
N GLU A 173 28.75 11.47 3.09
CA GLU A 173 28.33 11.77 4.47
C GLU A 173 28.40 13.29 4.71
N ALA A 174 29.56 13.92 4.43
CA ALA A 174 29.73 15.37 4.49
C ALA A 174 28.77 16.20 3.61
N LEU A 175 28.40 15.71 2.41
CA LEU A 175 27.41 16.38 1.56
C LEU A 175 25.99 16.25 2.10
N LEU A 176 25.60 15.06 2.57
CA LEU A 176 24.24 14.78 3.04
C LEU A 176 23.95 15.33 4.44
N GLU A 177 24.96 15.47 5.30
CA GLU A 177 24.86 16.22 6.57
C GLU A 177 24.58 17.71 6.35
N SER A 178 25.12 18.30 5.27
CA SER A 178 25.07 19.75 5.06
C SER A 178 23.66 20.29 4.83
N ASP A 179 23.22 21.19 5.71
CA ASP A 179 22.04 22.03 5.48
C ASP A 179 22.19 22.98 4.27
N ALA A 180 23.42 23.27 3.82
CA ALA A 180 23.64 24.13 2.66
C ALA A 180 23.53 23.39 1.31
N PHE A 181 23.46 22.05 1.31
CA PHE A 181 23.33 21.27 0.08
C PHE A 181 21.86 21.24 -0.41
N GLY A 182 21.55 22.09 -1.39
CA GLY A 182 20.19 22.33 -1.85
C GLY A 182 19.57 21.19 -2.67
N THR A 183 18.24 21.11 -2.68
CA THR A 183 17.46 20.10 -3.44
C THR A 183 16.10 20.67 -3.88
N ASP A 184 15.38 20.00 -4.79
CA ASP A 184 13.99 20.38 -5.12
C ASP A 184 12.93 19.63 -4.28
N THR A 185 13.20 18.37 -3.93
CA THR A 185 12.58 17.62 -2.82
C THR A 185 13.63 16.67 -2.21
N GLU A 186 13.40 16.15 -1.00
CA GLU A 186 14.30 15.13 -0.43
C GLU A 186 14.27 13.82 -1.25
N ALA A 187 13.27 13.62 -2.12
CA ALA A 187 13.23 12.47 -3.02
C ALA A 187 14.35 12.50 -4.06
N SER A 188 14.82 13.68 -4.46
CA SER A 188 16.02 13.83 -5.27
C SER A 188 17.29 13.50 -4.48
N VAL A 189 17.33 13.78 -3.17
CA VAL A 189 18.44 13.36 -2.27
C VAL A 189 18.49 11.83 -2.18
N LEU A 190 17.33 11.18 -1.99
CA LEU A 190 17.23 9.72 -1.98
C LEU A 190 17.66 9.09 -3.32
N SER A 191 17.30 9.73 -4.45
CA SER A 191 17.70 9.32 -5.81
C SER A 191 19.21 9.50 -6.06
N LEU A 192 19.82 10.53 -5.47
CA LEU A 192 21.27 10.76 -5.47
C LEU A 192 22.00 9.69 -4.65
N LEU A 193 21.54 9.39 -3.43
CA LEU A 193 22.13 8.35 -2.61
C LEU A 193 22.00 6.97 -3.26
N ALA A 194 20.84 6.62 -3.81
CA ALA A 194 20.63 5.38 -4.57
C ALA A 194 21.58 5.27 -5.76
N THR A 195 21.78 6.38 -6.49
CA THR A 195 22.71 6.47 -7.62
C THR A 195 24.16 6.20 -7.20
N TRP A 196 24.60 6.73 -6.05
CA TRP A 196 25.92 6.44 -5.49
C TRP A 196 26.04 5.01 -4.97
N MET A 197 25.03 4.53 -4.24
CA MET A 197 25.00 3.20 -3.65
C MET A 197 25.09 2.12 -4.73
N THR A 198 24.40 2.30 -5.86
CA THR A 198 24.48 1.42 -7.04
C THR A 198 25.92 1.22 -7.55
N ALA A 199 26.80 2.21 -7.43
CA ALA A 199 28.20 2.11 -7.85
C ALA A 199 29.16 1.64 -6.74
N ASN A 200 28.80 1.84 -5.47
CA ASN A 200 29.72 1.70 -4.33
C ASN A 200 29.27 0.71 -3.24
N PHE A 201 28.13 0.02 -3.40
CA PHE A 201 27.64 -1.02 -2.47
C PHE A 201 28.72 -2.07 -2.15
N LYS A 202 29.41 -2.61 -3.17
CA LYS A 202 30.49 -3.60 -2.99
C LYS A 202 31.79 -3.04 -2.36
N LYS A 203 31.87 -1.73 -2.13
CA LYS A 203 33.01 -1.04 -1.49
C LYS A 203 32.66 -0.48 -0.11
N THR A 204 31.47 -0.76 0.41
CA THR A 204 30.93 -0.15 1.63
C THR A 204 30.31 -1.20 2.54
N ASP A 205 30.71 -1.19 3.81
CA ASP A 205 30.14 -2.06 4.83
C ASP A 205 28.70 -1.65 5.21
N ALA A 206 27.94 -2.60 5.77
CA ALA A 206 26.55 -2.33 6.18
C ALA A 206 26.43 -1.17 7.21
N PRO A 207 27.32 -1.00 8.21
CA PRO A 207 27.31 0.18 9.09
C PRO A 207 27.41 1.51 8.35
N THR A 208 28.31 1.63 7.37
CA THR A 208 28.52 2.85 6.58
C THR A 208 27.35 3.12 5.63
N ARG A 209 26.79 2.08 5.00
CA ARG A 209 25.54 2.20 4.23
C ARG A 209 24.41 2.69 5.13
N LYS A 210 24.30 2.19 6.37
CA LYS A 210 23.29 2.60 7.36
C LYS A 210 23.46 4.04 7.85
N ARG A 211 24.69 4.52 8.10
CA ARG A 211 24.94 5.94 8.41
C ARG A 211 24.50 6.84 7.27
N LEU A 212 24.97 6.58 6.04
CA LEU A 212 24.61 7.37 4.86
C LEU A 212 23.09 7.44 4.61
N CYS A 213 22.39 6.31 4.76
CA CYS A 213 20.94 6.28 4.61
C CYS A 213 20.21 7.13 5.65
N ARG A 214 20.72 7.20 6.90
CA ARG A 214 20.15 8.00 8.00
C ARG A 214 20.17 9.52 7.77
N LEU A 215 20.95 10.01 6.81
CA LEU A 215 21.08 11.44 6.50
C LEU A 215 19.96 11.98 5.58
N VAL A 216 19.13 11.10 5.00
CA VAL A 216 17.99 11.49 4.14
C VAL A 216 16.81 11.91 5.01
N ARG A 217 16.27 13.11 4.84
CA ARG A 217 15.17 13.65 5.67
C ARG A 217 13.82 13.04 5.30
N LEU A 218 13.59 11.77 5.64
CA LEU A 218 12.47 10.98 5.13
C LEU A 218 11.09 11.61 5.38
N VAL A 219 10.87 12.32 6.49
CA VAL A 219 9.63 13.08 6.72
C VAL A 219 9.38 14.25 5.74
N GLN A 220 10.41 14.67 4.99
CA GLN A 220 10.37 15.70 3.93
C GLN A 220 10.27 15.09 2.51
N LEU A 221 10.12 13.77 2.39
CA LEU A 221 9.80 13.14 1.11
C LEU A 221 8.40 13.55 0.63
N ASP A 222 8.22 13.62 -0.69
CA ASP A 222 6.87 13.80 -1.22
C ASP A 222 6.01 12.55 -1.01
N ARG A 223 4.70 12.76 -1.09
CA ARG A 223 3.70 11.73 -0.83
C ARG A 223 3.86 10.48 -1.70
N THR A 224 4.22 10.63 -2.98
CA THR A 224 4.41 9.48 -3.87
C THR A 224 5.63 8.69 -3.44
N TYR A 225 6.68 9.36 -2.99
CA TYR A 225 7.83 8.69 -2.38
C TYR A 225 7.50 7.96 -1.08
N LEU A 226 6.81 8.60 -0.13
CA LEU A 226 6.41 8.00 1.16
C LEU A 226 5.51 6.76 1.03
N SER A 227 4.76 6.65 -0.06
CA SER A 227 3.80 5.57 -0.30
C SER A 227 4.25 4.51 -1.29
N CYS A 228 4.93 4.90 -2.38
CA CYS A 228 5.37 3.97 -3.42
C CYS A 228 6.83 3.53 -3.23
N VAL A 229 7.74 4.47 -2.94
CA VAL A 229 9.19 4.19 -3.00
C VAL A 229 9.75 3.75 -1.64
N VAL A 230 9.48 4.48 -0.55
CA VAL A 230 9.95 4.11 0.79
C VAL A 230 9.44 2.74 1.22
N PRO A 231 8.17 2.35 1.00
CA PRO A 231 7.70 1.03 1.42
C PRO A 231 8.17 -0.10 0.51
N ALA A 232 8.45 0.17 -0.77
CA ALA A 232 9.10 -0.79 -1.67
C ALA A 232 10.57 -1.01 -1.29
N LEU A 233 11.29 0.04 -0.85
CA LEU A 233 12.62 -0.10 -0.23
C LEU A 233 12.55 -0.88 1.10
N ALA A 234 11.53 -0.64 1.93
CA ALA A 234 11.29 -1.40 3.16
C ALA A 234 11.01 -2.89 2.88
N ALA A 235 10.28 -3.20 1.81
CA ALA A 235 10.05 -4.57 1.36
C ALA A 235 11.33 -5.24 0.87
N ALA A 236 12.10 -4.57 0.01
CA ALA A 236 13.39 -5.08 -0.47
C ALA A 236 14.40 -5.31 0.67
N PHE A 237 14.40 -4.43 1.69
CA PHE A 237 15.21 -4.62 2.90
C PHE A 237 14.71 -5.77 3.79
N SER A 238 13.39 -5.96 3.90
CA SER A 238 12.80 -7.00 4.75
C SER A 238 12.83 -8.41 4.11
N MET A 239 12.91 -8.51 2.78
CA MET A 239 13.00 -9.79 2.06
C MET A 239 14.43 -10.17 1.65
N GLY A 240 15.33 -9.20 1.48
CA GLY A 240 16.72 -9.47 1.12
C GLY A 240 17.58 -9.85 2.32
N ASP A 241 18.70 -10.53 2.05
CA ASP A 241 19.84 -10.53 2.97
C ASP A 241 20.36 -9.09 3.09
N ALA A 242 20.08 -8.45 4.22
CA ALA A 242 20.40 -7.06 4.54
C ALA A 242 21.91 -6.73 4.47
N GLU A 243 22.78 -7.73 4.60
CA GLU A 243 24.23 -7.52 4.58
C GLU A 243 24.78 -7.64 3.15
N ASN A 244 24.25 -8.56 2.34
CA ASN A 244 24.83 -8.94 1.04
C ASN A 244 24.02 -8.52 -0.19
N SER A 245 22.71 -8.27 -0.09
CA SER A 245 21.87 -8.02 -1.26
C SER A 245 21.87 -6.56 -1.72
N PRO A 246 22.25 -6.25 -2.99
CA PRO A 246 22.24 -4.88 -3.51
C PRO A 246 20.86 -4.20 -3.55
N CYS A 247 19.75 -4.95 -3.53
CA CYS A 247 18.40 -4.38 -3.41
C CYS A 247 18.04 -3.99 -1.97
N ALA A 248 18.64 -4.64 -0.97
CA ALA A 248 18.43 -4.40 0.46
C ALA A 248 19.35 -3.30 1.02
N TRP A 249 19.69 -2.29 0.21
CA TRP A 249 20.70 -1.30 0.57
C TRP A 249 20.20 -0.20 1.52
N PHE A 250 18.88 0.01 1.61
CA PHE A 250 18.25 1.08 2.39
C PHE A 250 17.59 0.51 3.67
N PRO A 251 18.19 0.65 4.86
CA PRO A 251 17.90 -0.20 6.00
C PRO A 251 16.74 0.28 6.87
N ILE A 252 15.52 0.30 6.31
CA ILE A 252 14.28 0.72 6.96
C ILE A 252 13.30 -0.45 7.09
N GLY A 253 12.69 -0.62 8.27
CA GLY A 253 11.62 -1.61 8.48
C GLY A 253 10.24 -1.11 8.03
N PHE A 254 9.32 -2.02 7.68
CA PHE A 254 7.93 -1.66 7.32
C PHE A 254 7.24 -0.76 8.35
N MET A 255 7.38 -1.08 9.65
CA MET A 255 6.77 -0.29 10.74
C MET A 255 7.38 1.11 10.88
N GLU A 256 8.65 1.26 10.53
CA GLU A 256 9.38 2.54 10.58
C GLU A 256 9.02 3.42 9.38
N ALA A 257 8.88 2.82 8.19
CA ALA A 257 8.32 3.48 7.01
C ALA A 257 6.87 3.95 7.24
N ALA A 258 6.03 3.10 7.84
CA ALA A 258 4.65 3.44 8.19
C ALA A 258 4.58 4.57 9.24
N PHE A 259 5.45 4.53 10.26
CA PHE A 259 5.58 5.59 11.25
C PHE A 259 6.00 6.93 10.62
N ILE A 260 7.02 6.93 9.76
CA ILE A 260 7.50 8.13 9.06
C ILE A 260 6.42 8.73 8.15
N THR A 261 5.66 7.90 7.44
CA THR A 261 4.53 8.36 6.62
C THR A 261 3.42 8.99 7.49
N ASN A 262 3.11 8.40 8.65
CA ASN A 262 2.18 8.99 9.62
C ASN A 262 2.68 10.32 10.22
N LEU A 263 3.99 10.42 10.48
CA LEU A 263 4.63 11.58 11.11
C LEU A 263 4.79 12.75 10.15
N SER A 264 5.13 12.47 8.88
CA SER A 264 5.10 13.45 7.79
C SER A 264 3.67 13.97 7.58
N PHE A 265 2.68 13.07 7.53
CA PHE A 265 1.29 13.47 7.30
C PHE A 265 0.66 14.26 8.47
N THR A 266 0.89 13.88 9.72
CA THR A 266 0.51 14.73 10.88
C THR A 266 1.20 16.08 10.79
N THR A 267 2.51 16.12 10.47
CA THR A 267 3.24 17.39 10.46
C THR A 267 2.75 18.33 9.38
N HIS A 268 2.45 17.83 8.17
CA HIS A 268 1.80 18.61 7.11
C HIS A 268 0.48 19.24 7.60
N LEU A 269 -0.40 18.45 8.22
CA LEU A 269 -1.63 18.97 8.84
C LEU A 269 -1.36 20.05 9.89
N THR A 270 -0.41 19.83 10.82
CA THR A 270 -0.05 20.84 11.84
C THR A 270 0.55 22.14 11.29
N SER A 271 1.05 22.11 10.04
CA SER A 271 1.65 23.28 9.38
C SER A 271 0.66 24.14 8.59
N LEU A 272 -0.55 23.65 8.34
CA LEU A 272 -1.62 24.43 7.71
C LEU A 272 -2.11 25.53 8.68
N PRO A 273 -2.57 26.71 8.18
CA PRO A 273 -3.10 27.78 9.02
C PRO A 273 -4.27 27.37 9.93
N ASN A 274 -5.00 26.31 9.54
CA ASN A 274 -6.13 25.73 10.27
C ASN A 274 -5.78 24.39 10.97
N GLY A 275 -4.49 24.04 11.08
CA GLY A 275 -4.04 22.77 11.69
C GLY A 275 -4.50 22.66 13.14
N SER A 276 -5.25 21.60 13.45
CA SER A 276 -6.01 21.52 14.70
C SER A 276 -5.10 21.33 15.93
N ALA A 277 -5.65 21.62 17.12
CA ALA A 277 -5.01 21.22 18.37
C ALA A 277 -4.84 19.69 18.45
N ASP A 278 -5.79 18.94 17.88
CA ASP A 278 -5.82 17.49 17.89
C ASP A 278 -4.73 16.87 17.00
N ASP A 279 -4.38 17.53 15.89
CA ASP A 279 -3.26 17.20 15.00
C ASP A 279 -1.91 17.40 15.70
N LYS A 280 -1.76 18.51 16.45
CA LYS A 280 -0.55 18.78 17.24
C LYS A 280 -0.39 17.74 18.34
N LEU A 281 -1.47 17.51 19.10
CA LEU A 281 -1.50 16.43 20.09
C LEU A 281 -1.28 15.04 19.45
N ALA A 282 -1.75 14.78 18.23
CA ALA A 282 -1.51 13.50 17.54
C ALA A 282 -0.05 13.34 17.12
N ARG A 283 0.61 14.42 16.69
CA ARG A 283 2.06 14.45 16.44
C ARG A 283 2.85 14.21 17.74
N ASP A 284 2.47 14.87 18.83
CA ASP A 284 3.15 14.75 20.12
C ASP A 284 2.98 13.34 20.73
N GLU A 285 1.79 12.74 20.67
CA GLU A 285 1.58 11.35 21.09
C GLU A 285 2.32 10.34 20.18
N LEU A 286 2.41 10.59 18.86
CA LEU A 286 3.23 9.77 17.96
C LEU A 286 4.72 9.84 18.33
N LEU A 287 5.23 11.01 18.72
CA LEU A 287 6.61 11.19 19.18
C LEU A 287 6.86 10.50 20.53
N LYS A 288 5.91 10.55 21.48
CA LYS A 288 5.98 9.80 22.76
C LYS A 288 5.91 8.29 22.57
N ALA A 289 5.08 7.80 21.65
CA ALA A 289 4.99 6.37 21.32
C ALA A 289 6.25 5.85 20.61
N ALA A 290 7.03 6.74 19.99
CA ALA A 290 8.22 6.42 19.21
C ALA A 290 9.50 6.19 20.03
N ASN A 291 9.40 5.84 21.32
CA ASN A 291 10.53 5.48 22.19
C ASN A 291 11.42 4.31 21.66
N LYS A 292 10.99 3.62 20.59
CA LYS A 292 11.77 2.58 19.88
C LYS A 292 12.67 3.13 18.77
N TYR A 293 12.48 4.39 18.37
CA TYR A 293 13.15 5.03 17.24
C TYR A 293 14.08 6.17 17.69
N ASP A 294 15.19 6.32 16.96
CA ASP A 294 16.15 7.41 17.16
C ASP A 294 15.63 8.70 16.53
N LEU A 295 14.75 9.42 17.24
CA LEU A 295 14.15 10.68 16.80
C LEU A 295 15.17 11.82 16.60
N THR A 296 16.43 11.64 16.97
CA THR A 296 17.52 12.58 16.67
C THR A 296 18.11 12.38 15.26
N SER A 297 17.87 11.21 14.66
CA SER A 297 18.25 10.89 13.28
C SER A 297 17.64 11.89 12.27
N PRO A 298 18.41 12.38 11.27
CA PRO A 298 17.89 13.27 10.23
C PRO A 298 16.66 12.74 9.48
N TRP A 299 16.41 11.43 9.49
CA TRP A 299 15.15 10.78 9.05
C TRP A 299 13.88 11.50 9.51
N TYR A 300 13.88 12.01 10.74
CA TYR A 300 12.73 12.67 11.37
C TYR A 300 12.85 14.22 11.38
N SER A 301 13.88 14.78 10.73
CA SER A 301 14.10 16.22 10.67
C SER A 301 13.07 16.92 9.79
N PHE A 302 12.32 17.84 10.38
CA PHE A 302 11.36 18.70 9.68
C PHE A 302 11.99 19.93 9.04
N ALA A 303 13.30 20.12 9.16
CA ALA A 303 14.03 21.17 8.46
C ALA A 303 14.19 20.77 6.98
N ALA A 304 13.38 21.37 6.10
CA ALA A 304 13.60 21.25 4.66
C ALA A 304 14.99 21.80 4.28
N ARG A 305 15.67 21.13 3.36
CA ARG A 305 16.89 21.68 2.73
C ARG A 305 16.55 22.90 1.84
N PRO A 306 17.50 23.80 1.58
CA PRO A 306 17.29 24.94 0.70
C PRO A 306 16.75 24.52 -0.68
N PRO A 307 15.67 25.15 -1.17
CA PRO A 307 15.10 24.81 -2.48
C PRO A 307 16.06 25.23 -3.60
N CYS A 308 16.59 24.27 -4.37
CA CYS A 308 17.54 24.57 -5.47
C CYS A 308 16.86 25.04 -6.77
N LYS A 309 15.54 25.19 -6.77
CA LYS A 309 14.76 25.54 -7.96
C LYS A 309 14.60 27.06 -8.09
N PRO A 310 15.08 27.69 -9.17
CA PRO A 310 14.83 29.12 -9.42
C PRO A 310 13.33 29.38 -9.63
N ASP A 311 12.84 30.58 -9.28
CA ASP A 311 11.41 30.96 -9.43
C ASP A 311 10.91 30.80 -10.87
N LYS A 312 11.79 31.04 -11.84
CA LYS A 312 11.51 30.91 -13.28
C LYS A 312 11.49 29.45 -13.75
N GLY A 313 12.01 28.52 -12.95
CA GLY A 313 12.24 27.11 -13.29
C GLY A 313 13.57 26.86 -13.98
N THR A 314 14.10 25.65 -13.83
CA THR A 314 15.34 25.20 -14.49
C THR A 314 15.04 24.70 -15.90
N THR A 315 15.68 25.30 -16.92
CA THR A 315 15.47 24.95 -18.34
C THR A 315 16.56 24.03 -18.86
N TYR A 316 16.23 22.75 -19.05
CA TYR A 316 17.14 21.75 -19.59
C TYR A 316 17.02 21.64 -21.11
N LYS A 317 18.06 22.04 -21.83
CA LYS A 317 18.12 21.96 -23.30
C LYS A 317 18.47 20.53 -23.74
N TRP A 318 17.75 20.01 -24.74
CA TRP A 318 17.99 18.71 -25.36
C TRP A 318 18.18 18.79 -26.87
N SER A 319 18.72 17.72 -27.47
CA SER A 319 18.86 17.56 -28.92
C SER A 319 18.95 16.11 -29.40
N ILE A 320 18.58 15.89 -30.67
CA ILE A 320 18.81 14.65 -31.44
C ILE A 320 19.67 15.01 -32.65
N SER A 321 20.73 14.25 -32.92
CA SER A 321 21.56 14.45 -34.12
C SER A 321 20.84 13.96 -35.38
N GLU A 322 21.11 14.61 -36.51
CA GLU A 322 20.58 14.24 -37.82
C GLU A 322 20.90 12.78 -38.17
N GLN A 323 22.13 12.31 -37.87
CA GLN A 323 22.48 10.90 -38.03
C GLN A 323 21.55 9.99 -37.20
N LYS A 324 21.27 10.31 -35.93
CA LYS A 324 20.43 9.43 -35.10
C LYS A 324 18.95 9.46 -35.54
N LEU A 325 18.48 10.60 -36.01
CA LEU A 325 17.18 10.71 -36.67
C LEU A 325 17.14 9.86 -37.95
N LYS A 326 18.20 9.90 -38.77
CA LYS A 326 18.32 9.12 -40.01
C LYS A 326 18.35 7.60 -39.75
N GLU A 327 19.19 7.14 -38.83
CA GLU A 327 19.25 5.72 -38.41
C GLU A 327 17.87 5.18 -38.02
N VAL A 328 17.09 5.98 -37.28
CA VAL A 328 15.73 5.60 -36.85
C VAL A 328 14.75 5.68 -38.02
N LEU A 329 14.82 6.71 -38.87
CA LEU A 329 14.00 6.81 -40.09
C LEU A 329 14.19 5.62 -41.03
N GLU A 330 15.42 5.15 -41.23
CA GLU A 330 15.76 4.06 -42.15
C GLU A 330 15.34 2.66 -41.63
N ALA A 331 15.21 2.46 -40.32
CA ALA A 331 15.00 1.14 -39.70
C ALA A 331 13.62 0.46 -39.92
N GLY A 332 12.65 1.12 -40.57
CA GLY A 332 11.27 0.63 -40.69
C GLY A 332 10.46 0.61 -39.37
N GLY A 333 9.13 0.47 -39.46
CA GLY A 333 8.21 0.36 -38.31
C GLY A 333 7.94 1.66 -37.53
N ASP A 334 7.26 1.51 -36.39
CA ASP A 334 6.89 2.58 -35.45
C ASP A 334 8.11 3.00 -34.61
N LYS A 335 8.34 4.31 -34.46
CA LYS A 335 9.66 4.81 -34.09
C LYS A 335 9.66 5.69 -32.85
N ILE A 336 10.60 5.39 -31.96
CA ILE A 336 10.81 6.06 -30.68
C ILE A 336 12.14 6.82 -30.72
N LEU A 337 12.08 8.14 -30.69
CA LEU A 337 13.23 9.03 -30.55
C LEU A 337 13.34 9.53 -29.11
N VAL A 338 14.44 9.17 -28.43
CA VAL A 338 14.82 9.73 -27.12
C VAL A 338 15.97 10.71 -27.33
N PRO A 339 15.83 12.00 -26.94
CA PRO A 339 16.86 12.99 -27.13
C PRO A 339 17.94 12.93 -26.04
N ASN A 340 19.13 13.45 -26.34
CA ASN A 340 20.15 13.70 -25.34
C ASN A 340 20.09 15.15 -24.87
N PHE A 341 20.08 15.36 -23.56
CA PHE A 341 20.26 16.68 -22.96
C PHE A 341 21.70 17.17 -23.13
N GLN A 342 21.93 18.49 -23.04
CA GLN A 342 23.27 19.10 -23.25
C GLN A 342 24.33 18.62 -22.23
N ASN A 343 23.90 18.01 -21.12
CA ASN A 343 24.73 17.32 -20.14
C ASN A 343 25.28 15.96 -20.61
N GLY A 344 24.83 15.43 -21.76
CA GLY A 344 25.18 14.09 -22.26
C GLY A 344 24.41 12.95 -21.60
N LEU A 345 23.21 13.20 -21.07
CA LEU A 345 22.27 12.22 -20.51
C LEU A 345 20.96 12.18 -21.32
N PRO A 346 20.29 11.02 -21.48
CA PRO A 346 19.01 10.92 -22.18
C PRO A 346 17.80 11.31 -21.31
N TYR A 347 18.02 11.90 -20.13
CA TYR A 347 16.99 12.26 -19.16
C TYR A 347 17.43 13.41 -18.25
N VAL A 348 16.45 13.95 -17.51
CA VAL A 348 16.59 14.86 -16.37
C VAL A 348 16.00 14.17 -15.13
N VAL A 349 16.67 14.23 -13.98
CA VAL A 349 16.07 13.88 -12.69
C VAL A 349 15.46 15.14 -12.07
N ALA A 350 14.23 15.04 -11.56
CA ALA A 350 13.54 16.09 -10.82
C ALA A 350 12.47 15.46 -9.90
N ARG A 351 12.34 15.96 -8.66
CA ARG A 351 11.50 15.40 -7.59
C ARG A 351 11.72 13.90 -7.38
N GLY A 352 12.98 13.46 -7.41
CA GLY A 352 13.40 12.06 -7.37
C GLY A 352 13.11 11.22 -8.63
N PHE A 353 12.18 11.64 -9.50
CA PHE A 353 11.78 10.93 -10.70
C PHE A 353 12.66 11.26 -11.92
N VAL A 354 12.74 10.33 -12.86
CA VAL A 354 13.49 10.41 -14.11
C VAL A 354 12.55 10.81 -15.25
N TRP A 355 12.90 11.87 -15.96
CA TRP A 355 12.09 12.52 -16.98
C TRP A 355 12.82 12.53 -18.32
N SER A 356 12.21 11.91 -19.33
CA SER A 356 12.77 11.87 -20.69
C SER A 356 11.70 12.29 -21.70
N PRO A 357 11.93 13.36 -22.49
CA PRO A 357 11.10 13.62 -23.66
C PRO A 357 11.19 12.43 -24.63
N ARG A 358 10.15 12.24 -25.42
CA ARG A 358 10.04 11.20 -26.43
C ARG A 358 9.33 11.80 -27.64
N ILE A 359 9.84 11.52 -28.83
CA ILE A 359 9.16 11.84 -30.09
C ILE A 359 8.80 10.51 -30.76
N GLU A 360 7.57 10.42 -31.24
CA GLU A 360 6.99 9.18 -31.77
C GLU A 360 6.44 9.44 -33.17
N PHE A 361 6.63 8.52 -34.12
CA PHE A 361 6.09 8.69 -35.47
C PHE A 361 6.00 7.36 -36.23
N GLU A 362 5.03 7.31 -37.15
CA GLU A 362 4.88 6.23 -38.13
C GLU A 362 5.60 6.55 -39.44
N SER A 363 5.98 5.51 -40.19
CA SER A 363 6.72 5.66 -41.44
C SER A 363 5.85 6.19 -42.59
N GLY A 364 5.81 7.52 -42.76
CA GLY A 364 5.04 8.22 -43.79
C GLY A 364 3.94 9.12 -43.24
N ALA A 365 3.80 9.24 -41.92
CA ALA A 365 2.88 10.15 -41.28
C ALA A 365 3.15 11.62 -41.64
N SER A 366 2.10 12.44 -41.66
CA SER A 366 2.19 13.90 -41.89
C SER A 366 2.53 14.72 -40.64
N ALA A 367 2.68 14.08 -39.48
CA ALA A 367 3.13 14.69 -38.25
C ALA A 367 3.90 13.66 -37.40
N ALA A 368 4.50 14.14 -36.31
CA ALA A 368 5.12 13.32 -35.28
C ALA A 368 4.70 13.78 -33.88
N GLY A 369 4.56 12.84 -32.97
CA GLY A 369 4.08 13.08 -31.62
C GLY A 369 5.17 13.56 -30.66
N LEU A 370 4.75 14.26 -29.62
CA LEU A 370 5.62 14.83 -28.60
C LEU A 370 5.14 14.44 -27.21
N PHE A 371 5.99 13.71 -26.48
CA PHE A 371 5.67 13.09 -25.20
C PHE A 371 6.73 13.40 -24.15
N LEU A 372 6.35 13.30 -22.88
CA LEU A 372 7.26 13.27 -21.73
C LEU A 372 6.97 12.02 -20.89
N ASN A 373 7.97 11.14 -20.78
CA ASN A 373 7.90 9.96 -19.92
C ASN A 373 8.33 10.30 -18.50
N CYS A 374 7.65 9.73 -17.51
CA CYS A 374 8.13 9.64 -16.14
C CYS A 374 8.59 8.22 -15.82
N ARG A 375 9.70 8.06 -15.09
CA ARG A 375 10.14 6.78 -14.53
C ARG A 375 10.70 6.94 -13.12
N THR A 376 10.67 5.86 -12.35
CA THR A 376 11.49 5.62 -11.16
C THR A 376 12.98 5.69 -11.51
N SER A 377 13.83 5.97 -10.52
CA SER A 377 15.28 5.89 -10.72
C SER A 377 15.71 4.42 -10.84
N SER A 378 16.41 4.08 -11.92
CA SER A 378 16.99 2.75 -12.14
C SER A 378 18.13 2.40 -11.16
N ALA A 379 18.40 3.27 -10.19
CA ALA A 379 19.37 3.06 -9.12
C ALA A 379 18.75 2.49 -7.81
N TYR A 380 17.42 2.31 -7.73
CA TYR A 380 16.79 1.78 -6.51
C TYR A 380 16.96 0.28 -6.30
N GLN A 381 17.21 -0.50 -7.37
CA GLN A 381 17.46 -1.95 -7.34
C GLN A 381 16.30 -2.84 -6.85
N VAL A 382 15.08 -2.30 -6.77
CA VAL A 382 13.84 -3.01 -6.45
C VAL A 382 13.14 -3.43 -7.75
N HIS A 383 12.92 -4.74 -7.98
CA HIS A 383 12.42 -5.29 -9.26
C HIS A 383 11.04 -4.71 -9.63
N GLU A 384 10.18 -4.61 -8.62
CA GLU A 384 8.84 -4.06 -8.59
C GLU A 384 8.79 -2.55 -8.94
N LEU A 385 9.95 -1.86 -8.93
CA LEU A 385 10.11 -0.47 -9.36
C LEU A 385 10.75 -0.32 -10.76
N TYR A 386 11.26 -1.39 -11.38
CA TYR A 386 11.77 -1.34 -12.77
C TYR A 386 10.68 -1.65 -13.79
N ASP A 387 9.81 -2.61 -13.46
CA ASP A 387 8.72 -2.97 -14.35
C ASP A 387 7.68 -1.84 -14.38
N ALA A 388 7.73 -1.08 -15.47
CA ALA A 388 7.05 0.19 -15.66
C ALA A 388 5.52 0.07 -15.61
N GLU A 389 4.98 -1.14 -15.71
CA GLU A 389 3.54 -1.41 -15.67
C GLU A 389 3.02 -1.66 -14.23
N GLN A 390 3.91 -2.00 -13.29
CA GLN A 390 3.52 -2.40 -11.93
C GLN A 390 3.35 -1.21 -10.96
N VAL A 391 4.08 -0.11 -11.17
CA VAL A 391 4.10 1.05 -10.25
C VAL A 391 2.92 2.00 -10.49
N ALA A 392 1.80 1.74 -9.80
CA ALA A 392 0.68 2.68 -9.74
C ALA A 392 0.96 3.85 -8.77
N GLY A 393 1.89 4.71 -9.16
CA GLY A 393 2.21 5.95 -8.46
C GLY A 393 2.16 7.16 -9.40
N ILE A 394 1.75 8.31 -8.86
CA ILE A 394 1.64 9.57 -9.59
C ILE A 394 2.91 10.38 -9.39
N ALA A 395 3.66 10.63 -10.46
CA ALA A 395 4.68 11.66 -10.42
C ALA A 395 4.06 13.04 -10.70
N TRP A 396 4.40 14.00 -9.84
CA TRP A 396 3.85 15.36 -9.85
C TRP A 396 4.83 16.35 -10.49
N LEU A 397 4.72 16.51 -11.81
CA LEU A 397 5.43 17.51 -12.59
C LEU A 397 4.43 18.33 -13.41
N ASP A 398 4.83 19.52 -13.87
CA ASP A 398 4.62 19.85 -15.29
C ASP A 398 5.94 20.24 -15.94
N ALA A 399 5.99 19.98 -17.25
CA ALA A 399 6.86 20.66 -18.19
C ALA A 399 6.11 21.49 -19.28
N HIS A 400 6.51 22.73 -19.55
CA HIS A 400 6.60 23.35 -20.89
C HIS A 400 7.54 22.57 -21.84
N LEU A 401 7.25 21.32 -22.20
CA LEU A 401 8.07 20.59 -23.17
C LEU A 401 8.02 21.28 -24.54
N ALA A 402 9.11 21.95 -24.92
CA ALA A 402 9.20 22.64 -26.21
C ALA A 402 10.01 21.85 -27.24
N VAL A 403 9.75 22.10 -28.53
CA VAL A 403 10.60 21.78 -29.68
C VAL A 403 10.85 23.08 -30.46
N HIS A 404 12.09 23.32 -30.88
CA HIS A 404 12.47 24.50 -31.65
C HIS A 404 12.23 24.28 -33.15
N CYS A 405 11.49 25.17 -33.81
CA CYS A 405 11.41 25.22 -35.27
C CYS A 405 12.10 26.45 -35.86
N TRP A 406 12.49 26.34 -37.12
CA TRP A 406 13.37 27.26 -37.84
C TRP A 406 12.79 27.61 -39.21
N GLU A 407 13.11 28.81 -39.68
CA GLU A 407 12.73 29.35 -40.97
C GLU A 407 13.97 30.08 -41.51
N GLY A 408 14.68 29.43 -42.44
CA GLY A 408 16.10 29.74 -42.69
C GLY A 408 16.95 29.55 -41.42
N ASP A 409 17.98 30.39 -41.27
CA ASP A 409 18.83 30.41 -40.07
C ASP A 409 18.16 31.06 -38.84
N THR A 410 16.93 31.59 -38.99
CA THR A 410 16.16 32.21 -37.91
C THR A 410 15.24 31.22 -37.19
N ARG A 411 15.32 31.19 -35.86
CA ARG A 411 14.42 30.41 -35.00
C ARG A 411 13.03 31.06 -34.99
N ALA A 412 12.07 30.42 -35.65
CA ALA A 412 10.75 31.00 -35.91
C ALA A 412 9.80 30.90 -34.71
N ARG A 413 9.56 29.68 -34.20
CA ARG A 413 8.66 29.44 -33.07
C ARG A 413 9.16 28.26 -32.24
N ASN A 414 8.65 28.15 -31.02
CA ASN A 414 8.67 26.89 -30.29
C ASN A 414 7.30 26.24 -30.45
N ILE A 415 7.26 24.96 -30.83
CA ILE A 415 6.09 24.13 -30.56
C ILE A 415 6.19 23.76 -29.08
N MET A 416 5.19 24.11 -28.28
CA MET A 416 5.20 23.90 -26.83
C MET A 416 4.03 23.01 -26.45
N LEU A 417 4.36 21.85 -25.89
CA LEU A 417 3.45 21.07 -25.09
C LEU A 417 3.60 21.53 -23.64
N ASP A 418 2.69 22.41 -23.25
CA ASP A 418 2.43 22.68 -21.85
C ASP A 418 1.68 21.48 -21.30
N PHE A 419 2.43 20.59 -20.65
CA PHE A 419 1.85 19.85 -19.55
C PHE A 419 1.29 20.84 -18.54
N ASP A 420 0.59 20.28 -17.59
CA ASP A 420 0.15 20.95 -16.40
C ASP A 420 0.36 20.04 -15.18
N ALA A 421 0.08 20.47 -13.94
CA ALA A 421 0.32 19.61 -12.77
C ALA A 421 -0.98 19.12 -12.10
N SER A 422 -2.12 18.90 -12.77
CA SER A 422 -2.37 18.61 -14.19
C SER A 422 -2.07 17.18 -14.57
N SER A 423 -1.37 17.04 -15.68
CA SER A 423 -0.57 15.90 -16.08
C SER A 423 -0.09 15.09 -14.87
N LYS A 424 -0.90 14.08 -14.52
CA LYS A 424 -0.48 13.03 -13.62
C LYS A 424 0.24 12.03 -14.48
N PHE A 425 1.55 12.11 -14.43
CA PHE A 425 2.40 11.14 -15.07
C PHE A 425 2.29 9.85 -14.26
N CYS A 426 1.64 8.84 -14.84
CA CYS A 426 1.79 7.48 -14.37
C CYS A 426 3.29 7.16 -14.46
N ILE A 427 3.89 6.76 -13.33
CA ILE A 427 5.25 6.23 -13.35
C ILE A 427 5.29 5.09 -14.38
N GLY A 428 6.26 5.13 -15.28
CA GLY A 428 6.42 4.18 -16.38
C GLY A 428 5.92 4.69 -17.74
N ARG A 429 4.87 5.51 -17.78
CA ARG A 429 4.21 5.95 -19.04
C ARG A 429 4.62 7.34 -19.51
N GLY A 430 4.35 7.60 -20.79
CA GLY A 430 4.41 8.92 -21.40
C GLY A 430 3.06 9.64 -21.33
N MET A 431 3.10 10.96 -21.31
CA MET A 431 1.96 11.82 -21.64
C MET A 431 2.38 12.74 -22.78
N GLY A 432 1.48 13.01 -23.74
CA GLY A 432 1.84 13.71 -24.98
C GLY A 432 0.68 13.94 -25.93
N VAL A 433 1.01 14.28 -27.17
CA VAL A 433 0.07 14.48 -28.30
C VAL A 433 0.71 13.91 -29.57
N ASP A 434 -0.01 13.06 -30.29
CA ASP A 434 0.49 12.25 -31.42
C ASP A 434 0.80 13.03 -32.71
N ASP A 435 0.12 14.15 -32.97
CA ASP A 435 0.30 14.96 -34.19
C ASP A 435 1.02 16.31 -33.92
N MET A 436 1.74 16.43 -32.80
CA MET A 436 2.23 17.72 -32.29
C MET A 436 3.26 18.43 -33.19
N LEU A 437 3.98 17.70 -34.04
CA LEU A 437 5.06 18.20 -34.90
C LEU A 437 4.73 17.95 -36.38
N PRO A 438 4.03 18.86 -37.08
CA PRO A 438 3.72 18.72 -38.51
C PRO A 438 4.99 18.52 -39.37
N LEU A 439 4.98 17.48 -40.19
CA LEU A 439 6.06 17.10 -41.10
C LEU A 439 5.72 17.54 -42.53
N LEU A 440 6.74 17.83 -43.36
CA LEU A 440 6.51 18.13 -44.77
C LEU A 440 6.20 16.85 -45.54
N GLN A 441 5.01 16.77 -46.14
CA GLN A 441 4.66 15.65 -47.03
C GLN A 441 5.53 15.67 -48.30
N PRO A 442 5.92 14.50 -48.85
CA PRO A 442 6.73 14.40 -50.08
C PRO A 442 5.95 14.69 -51.37
N ALA A 443 4.66 15.04 -51.29
CA ALA A 443 3.77 15.29 -52.42
C ALA A 443 4.14 16.57 -53.19
N GLY A 444 5.16 16.49 -54.05
CA GLY A 444 5.71 17.59 -54.83
C GLY A 444 7.23 17.72 -54.77
N MET A 445 7.95 16.79 -54.13
CA MET A 445 9.43 16.75 -54.16
C MET A 445 9.94 15.76 -55.22
N ASP A 446 10.79 16.23 -56.13
CA ASP A 446 11.31 15.46 -57.27
C ASP A 446 12.28 14.33 -56.85
N GLY A 447 11.74 13.21 -56.38
CA GLY A 447 12.33 11.86 -56.38
C GLY A 447 13.63 11.60 -55.60
N ASN A 448 14.33 12.63 -55.14
CA ASN A 448 15.74 12.54 -54.71
C ASN A 448 16.03 13.21 -53.36
N GLN A 449 14.98 13.62 -52.62
CA GLN A 449 15.13 14.11 -51.24
C GLN A 449 14.86 12.96 -50.25
N GLY A 450 15.85 12.66 -49.41
CA GLY A 450 15.75 11.58 -48.41
C GLY A 450 14.77 11.89 -47.26
N PRO A 451 14.45 10.90 -46.41
CA PRO A 451 13.40 11.01 -45.38
C PRO A 451 13.61 12.11 -44.33
N LEU A 452 14.82 12.68 -44.24
CA LEU A 452 15.12 13.86 -43.42
C LEU A 452 14.44 15.14 -43.91
N ALA A 453 14.06 15.24 -45.19
CA ALA A 453 13.43 16.45 -45.76
C ALA A 453 12.10 16.80 -45.06
N ALA A 454 11.33 15.77 -44.66
CA ALA A 454 10.12 15.91 -43.85
C ALA A 454 10.34 16.69 -42.54
N TRP A 455 11.55 16.62 -41.98
CA TRP A 455 11.97 17.22 -40.72
C TRP A 455 12.71 18.57 -40.87
N GLY A 456 12.83 19.10 -42.10
CA GLY A 456 13.66 20.28 -42.40
C GLY A 456 13.32 21.54 -41.59
N ARG A 457 12.07 21.70 -41.12
CA ARG A 457 11.64 22.83 -40.27
C ARG A 457 12.15 22.73 -38.82
N TYR A 458 12.70 21.60 -38.41
CA TYR A 458 13.17 21.34 -37.04
C TYR A 458 14.66 21.00 -36.96
N LEU A 459 15.27 20.59 -38.08
CA LEU A 459 16.70 20.36 -38.22
C LEU A 459 17.44 21.66 -38.49
N HIS A 460 18.29 22.10 -37.56
CA HIS A 460 19.15 23.28 -37.73
C HIS A 460 20.57 23.01 -37.23
N GLY A 461 21.56 23.06 -38.14
CA GLY A 461 22.94 22.71 -37.84
C GLY A 461 23.10 21.24 -37.44
N GLY A 462 22.51 20.33 -38.22
CA GLY A 462 22.60 18.88 -38.06
C GLY A 462 21.87 18.29 -36.84
N LYS A 463 20.86 18.97 -36.28
CA LYS A 463 20.13 18.54 -35.06
C LYS A 463 18.76 19.18 -34.85
N LEU A 464 17.93 18.48 -34.06
CA LEU A 464 16.60 18.83 -33.48
C LEU A 464 16.75 19.24 -31.97
N SER A 465 15.90 20.08 -31.29
CA SER A 465 16.11 20.58 -29.84
C SER A 465 14.90 21.22 -28.98
N GLY A 466 14.89 21.35 -27.57
CA GLY A 466 13.71 21.75 -26.59
C GLY A 466 13.75 22.20 -24.98
N SER A 467 12.60 22.33 -24.07
CA SER A 467 12.31 22.97 -22.58
C SER A 467 11.17 22.54 -21.36
N LEU A 468 10.59 23.32 -20.27
CA LEU A 468 9.69 22.97 -18.92
C LEU A 468 8.72 23.96 -17.85
N ARG A 469 7.46 23.68 -17.16
CA ARG A 469 6.56 24.08 -15.84
C ARG A 469 4.97 24.69 -15.52
N LEU A 470 3.98 24.05 -14.67
CA LEU A 470 2.47 24.03 -13.97
C LEU A 470 0.82 24.32 -14.42
N ARG A 471 -0.40 23.52 -14.18
CA ARG A 471 -2.08 23.67 -14.32
C ARG A 471 -3.28 22.40 -14.10
N PRO A 472 -4.69 22.21 -14.51
CA PRO A 472 -5.94 21.13 -14.22
C PRO A 472 -7.21 20.42 -15.20
N PRO A 473 -8.05 19.20 -15.01
CA PRO A 473 -9.22 18.44 -15.88
C PRO A 473 -10.51 17.32 -15.44
N PRO A 474 -11.60 16.73 -16.23
CA PRO A 474 -12.93 15.80 -15.93
C PRO A 474 -13.87 14.69 -16.90
N PRO A 475 -15.01 13.81 -16.57
CA PRO A 475 -15.92 12.67 -17.36
C PRO A 475 -17.53 12.04 -17.08
N VAL A 476 -18.36 11.08 -17.87
CA VAL A 476 -19.62 10.00 -17.60
C VAL A 476 -20.94 9.49 -18.62
N ALA A 477 -21.81 8.30 -18.57
CA ALA A 477 -23.15 7.77 -19.41
C ALA A 477 -24.14 6.35 -19.20
N GLU A 478 -25.41 5.96 -19.84
CA GLU A 478 -26.54 4.72 -19.74
C GLU A 478 -27.70 4.28 -20.94
N LEU A 479 -28.85 3.38 -21.20
CA LEU A 479 -29.82 2.08 -20.89
C LEU A 479 -31.17 1.56 -21.86
N PHE A 480 -31.94 0.30 -21.92
CA PHE A 480 -33.32 -0.20 -22.72
C PHE A 480 -34.16 -1.73 -22.71
N GLY A 481 -35.45 -2.11 -23.30
CA GLY A 481 -36.28 -3.52 -23.59
C GLY A 481 -37.89 -3.80 -24.14
N SER A 482 -38.59 -5.00 -24.64
CA SER A 482 -40.18 -5.41 -24.93
C SER A 482 -40.90 -6.72 -25.80
N ASP A 483 -42.30 -7.11 -25.82
CA ASP A 483 -43.26 -8.44 -25.89
C ASP A 483 -44.50 -8.94 -27.00
N GLU A 484 -45.34 -10.13 -26.91
CA GLU A 484 -46.81 -10.72 -27.39
C GLU A 484 -47.29 -12.01 -28.41
N ASP A 485 -48.48 -12.87 -28.37
CA ASP A 485 -49.44 -14.07 -29.08
C ASP A 485 -49.35 -15.74 -29.52
N ALA A 486 -50.44 -16.71 -29.66
CA ALA A 486 -50.79 -18.28 -29.50
C ALA A 486 -50.79 -19.61 -30.50
N ASP A 487 -49.74 -20.09 -31.20
CA ASP A 487 -49.80 -21.20 -32.23
C ASP A 487 -48.76 -22.39 -32.22
N CYS A 488 -48.26 -22.85 -31.07
CA CYS A 488 -47.38 -24.04 -30.94
C CYS A 488 -47.64 -24.87 -29.65
N ARG A 489 -46.85 -25.92 -29.41
CA ARG A 489 -46.83 -26.69 -28.15
C ARG A 489 -45.41 -26.90 -27.68
N ILE A 490 -45.19 -26.86 -26.38
CA ILE A 490 -43.89 -27.10 -25.76
C ILE A 490 -43.92 -28.44 -25.04
N LEU A 491 -42.96 -29.29 -25.38
CA LEU A 491 -42.72 -30.59 -24.75
C LEU A 491 -41.46 -30.51 -23.91
N PHE A 492 -41.52 -30.97 -22.66
CA PHE A 492 -40.34 -31.13 -21.82
C PHE A 492 -39.78 -32.54 -22.05
N CYS A 493 -38.47 -32.65 -22.25
CA CYS A 493 -37.80 -33.92 -22.55
C CYS A 493 -36.54 -34.06 -21.70
N VAL A 494 -36.45 -35.12 -20.90
CA VAL A 494 -35.22 -35.48 -20.17
C VAL A 494 -34.38 -36.43 -21.05
N LYS A 495 -33.05 -36.28 -20.99
CA LYS A 495 -32.09 -37.03 -21.80
C LYS A 495 -31.54 -38.25 -21.05
N ASP A 496 -32.36 -39.30 -20.98
CA ASP A 496 -31.99 -40.56 -20.33
C ASP A 496 -30.75 -41.19 -20.99
N ARG A 497 -29.69 -41.37 -20.18
CA ARG A 497 -28.54 -42.20 -20.54
C ARG A 497 -28.89 -43.66 -20.23
N VAL A 498 -29.60 -44.31 -21.14
CA VAL A 498 -29.87 -45.76 -21.08
C VAL A 498 -28.55 -46.50 -20.84
N PRO A 499 -28.37 -47.21 -19.69
CA PRO A 499 -27.19 -48.02 -19.45
C PRO A 499 -27.15 -49.17 -20.46
N GLY A 500 -25.97 -49.46 -21.02
CA GLY A 500 -25.81 -50.59 -21.92
C GLY A 500 -25.95 -51.92 -21.19
N GLU A 501 -26.74 -52.85 -21.74
CA GLU A 501 -26.86 -54.22 -21.26
C GLU A 501 -25.62 -55.07 -21.63
N ASP A 502 -24.44 -54.70 -21.11
CA ASP A 502 -23.25 -55.56 -21.17
C ASP A 502 -23.36 -56.66 -20.10
N GLY A 503 -24.16 -57.67 -20.41
CA GLY A 503 -24.43 -58.81 -19.53
C GLY A 503 -23.42 -59.96 -19.63
N ALA A 504 -23.23 -60.63 -18.48
CA ALA A 504 -22.62 -61.95 -18.26
C ALA A 504 -21.07 -62.10 -18.26
N SER A 505 -20.60 -62.73 -17.18
CA SER A 505 -19.26 -63.32 -16.94
C SER A 505 -18.05 -62.36 -16.87
N GLY A 506 -17.06 -62.60 -16.00
CA GLY A 506 -16.97 -63.63 -14.95
C GLY A 506 -15.64 -63.57 -14.17
N GLU A 507 -15.66 -64.14 -12.97
CA GLU A 507 -14.52 -64.60 -12.13
C GLU A 507 -13.24 -63.74 -11.96
N ALA A 508 -13.05 -63.30 -10.72
CA ALA A 508 -11.80 -63.37 -9.93
C ALA A 508 -10.41 -63.14 -10.59
N GLY A 509 -9.74 -62.06 -10.15
CA GLY A 509 -8.46 -62.24 -9.44
C GLY A 509 -7.18 -61.60 -9.99
N VAL A 510 -6.48 -60.90 -9.08
CA VAL A 510 -5.00 -60.84 -8.96
C VAL A 510 -4.17 -60.21 -10.11
N SER A 511 -3.95 -58.89 -9.97
CA SER A 511 -2.61 -58.26 -10.10
C SER A 511 -2.00 -58.17 -11.53
N PRO A 512 -0.74 -57.71 -11.75
CA PRO A 512 -0.53 -56.29 -12.08
C PRO A 512 0.38 -55.99 -13.29
N PHE A 513 0.54 -54.69 -13.60
CA PHE A 513 1.60 -54.07 -14.44
C PHE A 513 1.72 -54.50 -15.92
N ARG A 514 1.59 -53.53 -16.84
CA ARG A 514 2.73 -53.02 -17.65
C ARG A 514 2.40 -51.76 -18.47
N LEU A 515 3.45 -51.13 -18.99
CA LEU A 515 3.45 -49.94 -19.84
C LEU A 515 3.63 -50.32 -21.32
N SER A 516 2.88 -49.64 -22.20
CA SER A 516 3.18 -49.19 -23.58
C SER A 516 1.83 -48.78 -24.20
N ALA A 517 1.64 -47.61 -24.81
CA ALA A 517 2.38 -46.90 -25.86
C ALA A 517 1.96 -47.33 -27.29
N ASP A 518 1.50 -46.32 -28.03
CA ASP A 518 1.14 -46.22 -29.46
C ASP A 518 -0.09 -46.99 -30.01
N ASP A 519 -0.87 -46.25 -30.81
CA ASP A 519 -1.89 -46.53 -31.86
C ASP A 519 -2.59 -47.92 -31.91
N ASP A 520 -3.91 -48.01 -32.13
CA ASP A 520 -4.59 -47.48 -33.32
C ASP A 520 -6.13 -47.27 -33.13
N ALA A 521 -6.83 -46.78 -34.15
CA ALA A 521 -8.20 -46.26 -34.08
C ALA A 521 -9.31 -47.32 -34.01
N ALA A 522 -10.12 -47.29 -32.94
CA ALA A 522 -11.39 -48.02 -32.82
C ALA A 522 -12.60 -47.07 -32.97
N PRO A 523 -13.60 -47.37 -33.83
CA PRO A 523 -14.75 -46.50 -34.05
C PRO A 523 -15.70 -46.51 -32.84
N SER A 524 -15.91 -45.34 -32.24
CA SER A 524 -16.78 -45.17 -31.07
C SER A 524 -18.22 -45.63 -31.35
N ARG A 525 -18.70 -46.66 -30.64
CA ARG A 525 -20.11 -47.08 -30.65
C ARG A 525 -20.99 -45.90 -30.23
N LYS A 526 -21.77 -45.35 -31.17
CA LYS A 526 -22.70 -44.25 -30.91
C LYS A 526 -23.83 -44.73 -30.00
N THR A 527 -23.73 -44.47 -28.70
CA THR A 527 -24.81 -44.71 -27.74
C THR A 527 -26.04 -43.91 -28.15
N ARG A 528 -27.12 -44.62 -28.46
CA ARG A 528 -28.37 -44.04 -28.96
C ARG A 528 -29.09 -43.37 -27.80
N LYS A 529 -28.89 -42.05 -27.63
CA LYS A 529 -29.65 -41.24 -26.67
C LYS A 529 -31.14 -41.40 -26.96
N VAL A 530 -31.91 -41.72 -25.94
CA VAL A 530 -33.38 -41.73 -25.97
C VAL A 530 -33.82 -40.51 -25.18
N GLU A 531 -34.68 -39.69 -25.77
CA GLU A 531 -35.32 -38.57 -25.06
C GLU A 531 -36.67 -39.06 -24.54
N ARG A 532 -36.92 -38.86 -23.25
CA ARG A 532 -38.17 -39.23 -22.59
C ARG A 532 -38.98 -37.97 -22.32
N GLU A 533 -40.22 -37.97 -22.79
CA GLU A 533 -41.14 -36.85 -22.62
C GLU A 533 -41.68 -36.80 -21.18
N MET A 534 -41.75 -35.59 -20.63
CA MET A 534 -42.06 -35.31 -19.23
C MET A 534 -43.24 -34.34 -19.11
N GLY A 535 -44.15 -34.64 -18.18
CA GLY A 535 -45.37 -33.88 -17.96
C GLY A 535 -46.35 -33.93 -19.14
N SER A 536 -47.35 -33.05 -19.13
CA SER A 536 -48.25 -32.82 -20.27
C SER A 536 -47.73 -31.70 -21.17
N SER A 537 -47.96 -31.77 -22.49
CA SER A 537 -47.57 -30.69 -23.41
C SER A 537 -48.17 -29.34 -22.99
N LEU A 538 -47.34 -28.30 -22.82
CA LEU A 538 -47.81 -26.95 -22.50
C LEU A 538 -48.16 -26.22 -23.81
N PRO A 539 -49.38 -25.71 -24.01
CA PRO A 539 -49.71 -24.92 -25.20
C PRO A 539 -48.86 -23.65 -25.24
N GLY A 540 -48.58 -23.16 -26.44
CA GLY A 540 -47.69 -22.04 -26.61
C GLY A 540 -47.93 -21.18 -27.84
N HIS A 541 -47.19 -20.08 -27.86
CA HIS A 541 -47.62 -18.85 -28.51
C HIS A 541 -46.46 -18.36 -29.40
N LYS A 542 -46.39 -18.70 -30.70
CA LYS A 542 -45.17 -18.38 -31.49
C LYS A 542 -44.98 -16.88 -31.67
N PHE A 543 -46.02 -16.05 -31.69
CA PHE A 543 -45.80 -14.59 -31.68
C PHE A 543 -45.13 -14.22 -30.34
N VAL A 544 -45.68 -14.67 -29.18
CA VAL A 544 -45.14 -14.34 -27.83
C VAL A 544 -43.73 -14.82 -27.77
N LEU A 545 -43.56 -16.12 -27.96
CA LEU A 545 -42.31 -16.84 -27.83
C LEU A 545 -41.32 -16.47 -28.94
N ARG A 546 -41.66 -15.61 -29.91
CA ARG A 546 -40.69 -14.94 -30.76
C ARG A 546 -40.30 -13.58 -30.20
N ARG A 547 -41.24 -12.82 -29.66
CA ARG A 547 -41.02 -11.55 -28.97
C ARG A 547 -40.26 -11.76 -27.66
N THR A 548 -40.91 -12.39 -26.69
CA THR A 548 -40.43 -12.70 -25.34
C THR A 548 -39.46 -13.87 -25.27
N SER A 549 -39.03 -14.49 -26.38
CA SER A 549 -37.95 -15.50 -26.32
C SER A 549 -37.14 -15.67 -27.61
N GLU A 550 -35.85 -15.38 -27.53
CA GLU A 550 -34.90 -15.70 -28.61
C GLU A 550 -34.72 -17.22 -28.82
N TRP A 551 -34.85 -18.02 -27.75
CA TRP A 551 -34.72 -19.48 -27.78
C TRP A 551 -35.83 -20.11 -28.60
N PHE A 552 -37.08 -19.78 -28.25
CA PHE A 552 -38.24 -20.30 -28.97
C PHE A 552 -38.32 -19.71 -30.38
N ARG A 553 -38.02 -18.41 -30.59
CA ARG A 553 -37.88 -17.81 -31.93
C ARG A 553 -37.01 -18.67 -32.86
N THR A 554 -35.80 -18.96 -32.42
CA THR A 554 -34.80 -19.70 -33.19
C THR A 554 -35.25 -21.14 -33.48
N LYS A 555 -35.89 -21.79 -32.51
CA LYS A 555 -36.46 -23.14 -32.68
C LYS A 555 -37.65 -23.16 -33.64
N ILE A 556 -38.51 -22.15 -33.58
CA ILE A 556 -39.68 -21.97 -34.44
C ILE A 556 -39.27 -21.78 -35.89
N ASP A 557 -38.36 -20.85 -36.18
CA ASP A 557 -37.92 -20.55 -37.56
C ASP A 557 -37.27 -21.77 -38.24
N ARG A 558 -36.48 -22.54 -37.50
CA ARG A 558 -35.83 -23.74 -38.02
C ARG A 558 -36.82 -24.76 -38.55
N TRP A 559 -37.87 -25.05 -37.79
CA TRP A 559 -38.89 -26.03 -38.18
C TRP A 559 -39.72 -25.58 -39.39
N ALA A 560 -39.90 -24.27 -39.59
CA ALA A 560 -40.57 -23.74 -40.77
C ALA A 560 -39.76 -23.98 -42.07
N GLY A 561 -38.43 -24.04 -41.98
CA GLY A 561 -37.54 -24.34 -43.11
C GLY A 561 -37.35 -25.84 -43.39
N GLU A 562 -37.46 -26.71 -42.38
CA GLU A 562 -37.17 -28.16 -42.48
C GLU A 562 -38.42 -29.02 -42.79
N ALA A 563 -39.58 -28.42 -43.09
CA ALA A 563 -40.87 -29.09 -43.31
C ALA A 563 -40.81 -30.27 -44.32
N PRO A 564 -41.01 -31.53 -43.89
CA PRO A 564 -40.82 -32.69 -44.76
C PRO A 564 -41.82 -32.77 -45.92
N LYS A 565 -41.31 -32.93 -47.16
CA LYS A 565 -42.11 -33.23 -48.36
C LYS A 565 -42.55 -34.70 -48.42
N VAL A 566 -43.17 -35.19 -47.35
CA VAL A 566 -43.81 -36.50 -47.27
C VAL A 566 -45.30 -36.27 -47.04
N GLY A 567 -46.05 -36.08 -48.12
CA GLY A 567 -47.47 -35.70 -48.04
C GLY A 567 -48.32 -36.81 -47.43
N GLY A 568 -49.04 -36.50 -46.35
CA GLY A 568 -49.86 -37.50 -45.63
C GLY A 568 -50.57 -36.95 -44.39
N VAL A 569 -51.65 -36.20 -44.61
CA VAL A 569 -52.65 -35.73 -43.61
C VAL A 569 -52.20 -34.58 -42.70
N ASP A 570 -53.01 -33.52 -42.68
CA ASP A 570 -52.86 -32.32 -41.85
C ASP A 570 -53.19 -32.54 -40.36
N GLY A 571 -52.73 -31.63 -39.49
CA GLY A 571 -53.42 -31.31 -38.23
C GLY A 571 -52.60 -31.34 -36.94
N LEU A 572 -51.37 -31.87 -36.93
CA LEU A 572 -50.53 -31.89 -35.74
C LEU A 572 -49.57 -30.68 -35.72
N GLY A 573 -49.78 -29.78 -34.76
CA GLY A 573 -49.06 -28.50 -34.64
C GLY A 573 -47.62 -28.63 -34.11
N LEU A 574 -46.85 -27.54 -34.24
CA LEU A 574 -45.41 -27.52 -33.95
C LEU A 574 -45.06 -27.90 -32.50
N GLU A 575 -44.29 -28.97 -32.33
CA GLU A 575 -43.77 -29.45 -31.04
C GLU A 575 -42.35 -28.93 -30.74
N LEU A 576 -42.26 -27.93 -29.87
CA LEU A 576 -41.03 -27.32 -29.41
C LEU A 576 -40.46 -28.13 -28.22
N ARG A 577 -39.56 -29.08 -28.52
CA ARG A 577 -38.89 -29.92 -27.52
C ARG A 577 -37.83 -29.13 -26.74
N VAL A 578 -38.16 -28.82 -25.49
CA VAL A 578 -37.30 -28.28 -24.43
C VAL A 578 -36.55 -29.43 -23.78
N SER A 579 -35.23 -29.34 -23.67
CA SER A 579 -34.42 -30.36 -23.02
C SER A 579 -34.16 -29.98 -21.57
N LEU A 580 -34.52 -30.84 -20.63
CA LEU A 580 -34.26 -30.66 -19.20
C LEU A 580 -33.11 -31.56 -18.73
N ASN A 581 -32.48 -31.18 -17.63
CA ASN A 581 -31.35 -31.90 -17.04
C ASN A 581 -31.79 -33.00 -16.06
N SER A 582 -32.93 -32.80 -15.37
CA SER A 582 -33.59 -33.81 -14.52
C SER A 582 -35.11 -33.72 -14.65
N GLU A 583 -35.83 -34.69 -14.09
CA GLU A 583 -37.29 -34.66 -14.02
C GLU A 583 -37.82 -33.49 -13.16
N ASP A 584 -37.06 -33.10 -12.13
CA ASP A 584 -37.41 -32.03 -11.17
C ASP A 584 -37.44 -30.62 -11.81
N GLU A 585 -36.78 -30.44 -12.96
CA GLU A 585 -36.79 -29.17 -13.69
C GLU A 585 -38.11 -28.92 -14.45
N GLU A 586 -39.02 -29.90 -14.53
CA GLU A 586 -40.25 -29.83 -15.33
C GLU A 586 -41.30 -28.84 -14.79
N PRO A 587 -41.67 -28.85 -13.49
CA PRO A 587 -42.62 -27.87 -12.95
C PRO A 587 -42.09 -26.43 -13.07
N ALA A 588 -40.77 -26.28 -12.89
CA ALA A 588 -40.06 -25.02 -13.03
C ALA A 588 -40.14 -24.48 -14.47
N ALA A 589 -39.81 -25.32 -15.46
CA ALA A 589 -39.89 -24.94 -16.87
C ALA A 589 -41.34 -24.65 -17.30
N ARG A 590 -42.31 -25.42 -16.78
CA ARG A 590 -43.74 -25.20 -17.01
C ARG A 590 -44.22 -23.85 -16.50
N ALA A 591 -43.83 -23.44 -15.30
CA ALA A 591 -44.18 -22.13 -14.73
C ALA A 591 -43.37 -20.97 -15.33
N ALA A 592 -42.15 -21.22 -15.82
CA ALA A 592 -41.32 -20.24 -16.50
C ALA A 592 -41.96 -19.78 -17.82
N ILE A 593 -42.33 -20.76 -18.66
CA ILE A 593 -43.17 -20.51 -19.84
C ILE A 593 -44.56 -20.01 -19.40
N GLY A 594 -45.08 -20.46 -18.26
CA GLY A 594 -46.35 -20.01 -17.69
C GLY A 594 -46.42 -18.50 -17.42
N PHE A 595 -45.30 -17.82 -17.19
CA PHE A 595 -45.29 -16.34 -17.15
C PHE A 595 -45.53 -15.71 -18.52
N ALA A 596 -45.16 -16.36 -19.62
CA ALA A 596 -44.75 -15.69 -20.85
C ALA A 596 -45.74 -14.83 -21.66
N TYR A 597 -47.07 -14.97 -21.79
CA TYR A 597 -48.19 -15.69 -21.15
C TYR A 597 -48.90 -14.92 -20.01
N THR A 598 -48.86 -15.39 -18.76
CA THR A 598 -49.76 -14.88 -17.71
C THR A 598 -49.30 -13.59 -17.01
N GLY A 599 -48.08 -13.11 -17.27
CA GLY A 599 -47.47 -11.99 -16.55
C GLY A 599 -47.24 -12.28 -15.07
N ARG A 600 -47.28 -13.56 -14.64
CA ARG A 600 -47.22 -14.00 -13.24
C ARG A 600 -46.45 -15.30 -13.08
N VAL A 601 -45.87 -15.50 -11.90
CA VAL A 601 -45.08 -16.69 -11.56
C VAL A 601 -45.79 -17.54 -10.51
N GLN A 602 -45.71 -18.86 -10.67
CA GLN A 602 -46.32 -19.85 -9.78
C GLN A 602 -45.20 -20.60 -9.03
N ALA A 603 -45.06 -20.33 -7.73
CA ALA A 603 -44.10 -20.98 -6.85
C ALA A 603 -44.64 -21.05 -5.41
N GLY A 604 -44.30 -22.10 -4.66
CA GLY A 604 -44.65 -22.31 -3.25
C GLY A 604 -43.53 -22.02 -2.25
N SER A 605 -42.26 -22.00 -2.70
CA SER A 605 -41.06 -21.76 -1.88
C SER A 605 -40.06 -20.82 -2.56
N MET A 606 -39.02 -20.37 -1.82
CA MET A 606 -37.90 -19.64 -2.44
C MET A 606 -37.16 -20.53 -3.45
N ARG A 607 -37.05 -21.82 -3.12
CA ARG A 607 -36.46 -22.85 -3.97
C ARG A 607 -37.18 -22.97 -5.31
N GLU A 608 -38.49 -23.19 -5.28
CA GLU A 608 -39.30 -23.31 -6.50
C GLU A 608 -39.21 -22.04 -7.34
N ALA A 609 -39.28 -20.86 -6.73
CA ALA A 609 -39.17 -19.59 -7.46
C ALA A 609 -37.80 -19.43 -8.16
N LEU A 610 -36.72 -19.88 -7.54
CA LEU A 610 -35.37 -19.92 -8.15
C LEU A 610 -35.26 -20.96 -9.27
N GLU A 611 -35.90 -22.12 -9.11
CA GLU A 611 -35.94 -23.16 -10.13
C GLU A 611 -36.72 -22.68 -11.36
N VAL A 612 -37.89 -22.03 -11.17
CA VAL A 612 -38.66 -21.34 -12.23
C VAL A 612 -37.81 -20.26 -12.91
N TRP A 613 -37.21 -19.37 -12.12
CA TRP A 613 -36.32 -18.31 -12.59
C TRP A 613 -35.21 -18.89 -13.49
N ARG A 614 -34.56 -19.99 -13.07
CA ARG A 614 -33.46 -20.62 -13.82
C ARG A 614 -33.91 -21.23 -15.15
N GLN A 615 -35.10 -21.83 -15.18
CA GLN A 615 -35.68 -22.34 -16.42
C GLN A 615 -36.15 -21.20 -17.34
N ALA A 616 -36.59 -20.07 -16.81
CA ALA A 616 -36.92 -18.89 -17.59
C ALA A 616 -35.70 -18.33 -18.34
N GLY A 617 -34.53 -18.29 -17.69
CA GLY A 617 -33.28 -17.88 -18.33
C GLY A 617 -32.84 -18.84 -19.44
N TYR A 618 -32.90 -20.16 -19.19
CA TYR A 618 -32.61 -21.19 -20.20
C TYR A 618 -33.55 -21.09 -21.42
N LEU A 619 -34.82 -20.81 -21.18
CA LEU A 619 -35.87 -20.65 -22.20
C LEU A 619 -35.98 -19.22 -22.72
N GLN A 620 -35.09 -18.34 -22.25
CA GLN A 620 -34.94 -16.92 -22.62
C GLN A 620 -36.24 -16.11 -22.52
N VAL A 621 -37.10 -16.42 -21.53
CA VAL A 621 -38.43 -15.81 -21.35
C VAL A 621 -38.33 -14.41 -20.75
N GLU A 622 -38.55 -13.41 -21.58
CA GLU A 622 -38.63 -11.99 -21.21
C GLU A 622 -39.74 -11.74 -20.17
N GLY A 623 -39.44 -10.94 -19.14
CA GLY A 623 -40.36 -10.61 -18.05
C GLY A 623 -40.51 -11.69 -16.97
N CYS A 624 -40.25 -12.96 -17.28
CA CYS A 624 -40.50 -14.06 -16.33
C CYS A 624 -39.56 -14.01 -15.13
N LEU A 625 -38.31 -13.68 -15.42
CA LEU A 625 -37.27 -13.42 -14.43
C LEU A 625 -37.78 -12.31 -13.51
N GLU A 626 -38.17 -11.16 -14.06
CA GLU A 626 -38.67 -10.00 -13.33
C GLU A 626 -39.87 -10.29 -12.40
N ALA A 627 -40.75 -11.23 -12.75
CA ALA A 627 -41.86 -11.66 -11.89
C ALA A 627 -41.53 -12.82 -10.93
N CYS A 628 -40.53 -13.65 -11.25
CA CYS A 628 -39.90 -14.52 -10.24
C CYS A 628 -39.26 -13.62 -9.17
N ASP A 629 -38.60 -12.54 -9.60
CA ASP A 629 -38.08 -11.51 -8.74
C ASP A 629 -39.22 -10.87 -7.93
N GLU A 630 -40.39 -10.53 -8.51
CA GLU A 630 -41.54 -10.02 -7.73
C GLU A 630 -42.04 -11.00 -6.69
N PHE A 631 -42.15 -12.29 -7.01
CA PHE A 631 -42.57 -13.30 -6.04
C PHE A 631 -41.58 -13.42 -4.87
N ILE A 632 -40.28 -13.51 -5.18
CA ILE A 632 -39.22 -13.59 -4.17
C ILE A 632 -39.19 -12.30 -3.33
N ARG A 633 -39.27 -11.13 -3.99
CA ARG A 633 -39.39 -9.81 -3.34
C ARG A 633 -40.57 -9.74 -2.39
N GLY A 634 -41.76 -10.15 -2.83
CA GLY A 634 -42.97 -10.17 -2.00
C GLY A 634 -42.85 -11.07 -0.77
N ARG A 635 -42.22 -12.25 -0.91
CA ARG A 635 -41.98 -13.19 0.21
C ARG A 635 -40.92 -12.67 1.19
N LEU A 636 -39.87 -12.00 0.71
CA LEU A 636 -38.87 -11.30 1.54
C LEU A 636 -39.49 -10.10 2.29
N GLN A 637 -40.35 -9.33 1.62
CA GLN A 637 -41.07 -8.20 2.21
C GLN A 637 -42.11 -8.65 3.25
N ALA A 638 -42.83 -9.75 3.00
CA ALA A 638 -43.76 -10.34 3.97
C ALA A 638 -43.05 -10.79 5.26
N ALA A 639 -41.87 -11.39 5.14
CA ALA A 639 -41.02 -11.71 6.30
C ALA A 639 -40.56 -10.44 7.04
N SER A 640 -40.23 -9.38 6.32
CA SER A 640 -39.80 -8.09 6.89
C SER A 640 -40.93 -7.32 7.59
N GLY A 641 -42.18 -7.48 7.12
CA GLY A 641 -43.37 -6.85 7.71
C GLY A 641 -43.94 -7.59 8.93
N SER A 642 -43.53 -8.84 9.17
CA SER A 642 -43.98 -9.63 10.32
C SER A 642 -43.25 -9.21 11.60
N SER A 643 -43.65 -8.06 12.15
CA SER A 643 -42.93 -7.35 13.21
C SER A 643 -42.69 -8.18 14.48
N ILE A 644 -41.54 -7.92 15.11
CA ILE A 644 -40.85 -8.69 16.17
C ILE A 644 -41.67 -8.91 17.46
N ASN A 645 -42.82 -8.25 17.60
CA ASN A 645 -43.68 -8.31 18.80
C ASN A 645 -44.47 -9.62 18.95
N GLY A 646 -44.47 -10.50 17.94
CA GLY A 646 -45.02 -11.85 18.06
C GLY A 646 -44.14 -12.75 18.92
N ARG A 647 -44.64 -13.22 20.08
CA ARG A 647 -43.97 -14.26 20.88
C ARG A 647 -43.60 -15.44 19.99
N ALA A 648 -42.30 -15.74 19.89
CA ALA A 648 -41.81 -16.86 19.10
C ALA A 648 -42.40 -18.18 19.61
N HIS A 649 -43.29 -18.79 18.82
CA HIS A 649 -43.53 -20.22 18.91
C HIS A 649 -42.26 -20.95 18.49
N ASP A 650 -41.92 -22.03 19.18
CA ASP A 650 -40.64 -22.74 19.11
C ASP A 650 -40.46 -23.60 17.83
N GLY A 651 -41.04 -23.14 16.72
CA GLY A 651 -40.92 -23.77 15.41
C GLY A 651 -39.59 -23.42 14.76
N THR A 652 -38.86 -24.44 14.30
CA THR A 652 -37.52 -24.36 13.70
C THR A 652 -37.48 -23.75 12.29
N ALA A 653 -38.43 -22.87 11.95
CA ALA A 653 -38.53 -22.23 10.65
C ALA A 653 -37.38 -21.24 10.45
N GLN A 654 -36.50 -21.54 9.49
CA GLN A 654 -35.42 -20.65 9.06
C GLN A 654 -36.01 -19.38 8.42
N PRO A 655 -35.52 -18.17 8.76
CA PRO A 655 -36.00 -16.92 8.16
C PRO A 655 -35.94 -16.98 6.62
N PRO A 656 -36.97 -16.53 5.87
CA PRO A 656 -37.00 -16.69 4.41
C PRO A 656 -35.82 -16.08 3.64
N VAL A 657 -35.14 -15.08 4.19
CA VAL A 657 -33.88 -14.56 3.62
C VAL A 657 -32.72 -15.55 3.76
N LEU A 658 -32.67 -16.31 4.87
CA LEU A 658 -31.72 -17.40 5.06
C LEU A 658 -32.17 -18.68 4.33
N GLU A 659 -33.47 -18.91 4.13
CA GLU A 659 -34.00 -19.97 3.23
C GLU A 659 -33.48 -19.74 1.80
N PHE A 660 -33.64 -18.52 1.29
CA PHE A 660 -33.17 -18.09 -0.03
C PHE A 660 -31.65 -18.30 -0.20
N PHE A 661 -30.82 -17.84 0.74
CA PHE A 661 -29.37 -18.06 0.65
C PHE A 661 -28.96 -19.52 0.87
N GLY A 662 -29.75 -20.32 1.59
CA GLY A 662 -29.60 -21.79 1.62
C GLY A 662 -29.80 -22.46 0.26
N CYS A 663 -30.46 -21.78 -0.68
CA CYS A 663 -30.66 -22.21 -2.06
C CYS A 663 -29.62 -21.66 -3.04
N ALA A 664 -28.47 -21.13 -2.57
CA ALA A 664 -27.42 -20.55 -3.41
C ALA A 664 -26.93 -21.44 -4.59
N ALA A 665 -27.02 -22.77 -4.46
CA ALA A 665 -26.68 -23.71 -5.54
C ALA A 665 -27.66 -23.70 -6.74
N LEU A 666 -28.77 -22.97 -6.64
CA LEU A 666 -29.75 -22.74 -7.71
C LEU A 666 -29.64 -21.36 -8.35
N PHE A 667 -28.79 -20.47 -7.82
CA PHE A 667 -28.63 -19.13 -8.38
C PHE A 667 -27.98 -19.22 -9.78
N PRO A 668 -28.35 -18.36 -10.74
CA PRO A 668 -27.64 -18.24 -12.01
C PRO A 668 -26.19 -17.81 -11.81
N GLY A 669 -25.35 -18.01 -12.83
CA GLY A 669 -24.17 -17.17 -12.99
C GLY A 669 -24.60 -15.71 -13.15
N LEU A 670 -24.11 -14.80 -12.30
CA LEU A 670 -24.46 -13.37 -12.38
C LEU A 670 -24.03 -12.69 -13.69
N ALA A 671 -23.10 -13.32 -14.43
CA ALA A 671 -22.69 -12.93 -15.78
C ALA A 671 -23.55 -13.57 -16.89
N GLU A 672 -24.32 -14.61 -16.58
CA GLU A 672 -25.27 -15.25 -17.49
C GLU A 672 -26.61 -14.50 -17.50
N ASP A 673 -27.03 -13.95 -16.35
CA ASP A 673 -28.26 -13.16 -16.24
C ASP A 673 -28.19 -12.00 -15.22
N PRO A 674 -28.14 -10.75 -15.70
CA PRO A 674 -28.14 -9.57 -14.84
C PRO A 674 -29.47 -9.30 -14.10
N ARG A 675 -30.60 -9.90 -14.48
CA ARG A 675 -31.92 -9.58 -13.86
C ARG A 675 -31.98 -10.06 -12.42
N PHE A 676 -31.34 -11.19 -12.12
CA PHE A 676 -31.23 -11.74 -10.76
C PHE A 676 -30.58 -10.78 -9.74
N ILE A 677 -29.83 -9.78 -10.22
CA ILE A 677 -29.28 -8.70 -9.38
C ILE A 677 -30.40 -7.93 -8.67
N ALA A 678 -31.60 -7.80 -9.25
CA ALA A 678 -32.77 -7.19 -8.61
C ALA A 678 -33.34 -8.05 -7.46
N VAL A 679 -33.37 -9.38 -7.62
CA VAL A 679 -33.68 -10.31 -6.52
C VAL A 679 -32.69 -10.13 -5.38
N LEU A 680 -31.40 -10.17 -5.72
CA LEU A 680 -30.33 -10.03 -4.75
C LEU A 680 -30.38 -8.65 -4.08
N ALA A 681 -30.71 -7.57 -4.79
CA ALA A 681 -30.90 -6.24 -4.21
C ALA A 681 -31.98 -6.22 -3.11
N CYS A 682 -33.15 -6.84 -3.33
CA CYS A 682 -34.17 -6.94 -2.28
C CYS A 682 -33.86 -8.01 -1.23
N THR A 683 -33.08 -9.04 -1.57
CA THR A 683 -32.56 -10.00 -0.58
C THR A 683 -31.57 -9.31 0.35
N LYS A 684 -30.70 -8.43 -0.16
CA LYS A 684 -29.83 -7.54 0.62
C LYS A 684 -30.65 -6.63 1.55
N GLN A 685 -31.72 -6.04 1.03
CA GLN A 685 -32.66 -5.22 1.83
C GLN A 685 -33.38 -6.01 2.94
N ALA A 686 -33.67 -7.30 2.75
CA ALA A 686 -34.26 -8.16 3.77
C ALA A 686 -33.22 -8.83 4.70
N LEU A 687 -31.96 -8.91 4.28
CA LEU A 687 -30.87 -9.47 5.07
C LEU A 687 -30.38 -8.49 6.14
N VAL A 688 -30.30 -7.19 5.80
CA VAL A 688 -29.86 -6.15 6.75
C VAL A 688 -30.74 -6.10 8.01
N PRO A 689 -32.09 -6.08 7.95
CA PRO A 689 -32.92 -6.14 9.17
C PRO A 689 -32.67 -7.38 10.06
N HIS A 690 -32.14 -8.48 9.51
CA HIS A 690 -31.77 -9.69 10.26
C HIS A 690 -30.34 -9.64 10.84
N LEU A 691 -29.45 -8.87 10.20
CA LEU A 691 -28.07 -8.61 10.61
C LEU A 691 -27.82 -7.09 10.53
N PRO A 692 -28.33 -6.29 11.49
CA PRO A 692 -28.52 -4.84 11.31
C PRO A 692 -27.21 -4.09 11.05
N ASP A 693 -26.16 -4.46 11.77
CA ASP A 693 -24.87 -3.79 11.70
C ASP A 693 -23.70 -4.67 12.14
N ALA A 694 -22.49 -4.26 11.79
CA ALA A 694 -21.26 -4.99 12.08
C ALA A 694 -20.96 -5.16 13.59
N LEU A 695 -21.36 -4.21 14.45
CA LEU A 695 -21.15 -4.32 15.89
C LEU A 695 -22.15 -5.27 16.54
N ALA A 696 -23.44 -5.20 16.20
CA ALA A 696 -24.43 -6.16 16.67
C ALA A 696 -24.03 -7.59 16.29
N VAL A 697 -23.54 -7.81 15.06
CA VAL A 697 -23.09 -9.14 14.61
C VAL A 697 -21.83 -9.62 15.33
N LEU A 698 -20.82 -8.76 15.53
CA LEU A 698 -19.56 -9.12 16.18
C LEU A 698 -19.67 -9.25 17.71
N ASN A 699 -20.55 -8.48 18.35
CA ASN A 699 -20.74 -8.50 19.80
C ASN A 699 -21.82 -9.52 20.24
N THR A 700 -22.75 -9.90 19.37
CA THR A 700 -23.79 -10.89 19.69
C THR A 700 -23.39 -12.28 19.20
N HIS A 701 -23.01 -13.17 20.14
CA HIS A 701 -22.60 -14.55 19.83
C HIS A 701 -23.63 -15.34 18.99
N ARG A 702 -24.95 -15.08 19.13
CA ARG A 702 -25.99 -15.66 18.25
C ARG A 702 -25.86 -15.19 16.80
N LEU A 703 -25.77 -13.87 16.57
CA LEU A 703 -25.67 -13.28 15.24
C LEU A 703 -24.33 -13.65 14.59
N CYS A 704 -23.23 -13.65 15.36
CA CYS A 704 -21.93 -14.16 14.93
C CYS A 704 -22.03 -15.62 14.45
N ARG A 705 -22.70 -16.53 15.19
CA ARG A 705 -22.91 -17.91 14.72
C ARG A 705 -23.72 -17.98 13.42
N GLN A 706 -24.70 -17.11 13.23
CA GLN A 706 -25.48 -17.05 11.99
C GLN A 706 -24.64 -16.57 10.81
N LEU A 707 -23.82 -15.52 11.00
CA LEU A 707 -22.82 -15.09 10.03
C LEU A 707 -21.85 -16.23 9.66
N LEU A 708 -21.26 -16.92 10.65
CA LEU A 708 -20.31 -18.02 10.40
C LEU A 708 -20.93 -19.21 9.64
N ALA A 709 -22.25 -19.36 9.68
CA ALA A 709 -23.00 -20.38 8.94
C ALA A 709 -23.50 -19.92 7.56
N MET A 710 -23.37 -18.64 7.21
CA MET A 710 -23.81 -18.10 5.91
C MET A 710 -22.86 -18.52 4.78
N PRO A 711 -23.39 -18.89 3.59
CA PRO A 711 -22.59 -19.10 2.40
C PRO A 711 -22.01 -17.77 1.89
N ALA A 712 -20.93 -17.84 1.12
CA ALA A 712 -20.20 -16.66 0.66
C ALA A 712 -21.09 -15.60 -0.02
N VAL A 713 -22.00 -16.01 -0.91
CA VAL A 713 -22.93 -15.11 -1.62
C VAL A 713 -23.85 -14.31 -0.68
N ALA A 714 -24.12 -14.82 0.53
CA ALA A 714 -24.92 -14.12 1.54
C ALA A 714 -24.09 -13.09 2.33
N VAL A 715 -22.79 -13.35 2.53
CA VAL A 715 -21.85 -12.38 3.10
C VAL A 715 -21.50 -11.31 2.06
N GLU A 716 -21.36 -11.71 0.80
CA GLU A 716 -21.24 -10.84 -0.38
C GLU A 716 -22.44 -9.86 -0.42
N ALA A 717 -23.67 -10.37 -0.34
CA ALA A 717 -24.87 -9.56 -0.20
C ALA A 717 -24.84 -8.61 1.02
N LEU A 718 -24.45 -9.07 2.21
CA LEU A 718 -24.36 -8.24 3.40
C LEU A 718 -23.36 -7.09 3.24
N LEU A 719 -22.19 -7.38 2.66
CA LEU A 719 -21.09 -6.42 2.46
C LEU A 719 -21.33 -5.46 1.29
N GLU A 720 -22.08 -5.86 0.26
CA GLU A 720 -22.54 -4.97 -0.81
C GLU A 720 -23.52 -3.90 -0.30
N SER A 721 -24.38 -4.26 0.67
CA SER A 721 -25.49 -3.40 1.10
C SER A 721 -25.04 -2.09 1.76
N ASP A 722 -25.40 -0.95 1.15
CA ASP A 722 -25.28 0.38 1.77
C ASP A 722 -26.07 0.50 3.06
N ALA A 723 -27.15 -0.26 3.25
CA ALA A 723 -27.96 -0.21 4.45
C ALA A 723 -27.34 -0.94 5.66
N PHE A 724 -26.34 -1.80 5.45
CA PHE A 724 -25.70 -2.55 6.53
C PHE A 724 -24.91 -1.59 7.45
N GLY A 725 -25.33 -1.46 8.70
CA GLY A 725 -24.74 -0.47 9.61
C GLY A 725 -23.31 -0.81 10.03
N THR A 726 -22.54 0.21 10.40
CA THR A 726 -21.25 0.04 11.07
C THR A 726 -20.85 1.31 11.81
N ASP A 727 -19.90 1.21 12.73
CA ASP A 727 -19.30 2.38 13.39
C ASP A 727 -18.09 2.95 12.61
N THR A 728 -17.41 2.08 11.85
CA THR A 728 -16.36 2.34 10.83
C THR A 728 -16.26 1.13 9.89
N GLU A 729 -15.72 1.28 8.67
CA GLU A 729 -15.48 0.11 7.81
C GLU A 729 -14.41 -0.85 8.38
N ALA A 730 -13.63 -0.43 9.37
CA ALA A 730 -12.70 -1.30 10.08
C ALA A 730 -13.40 -2.43 10.84
N SER A 731 -14.62 -2.18 11.34
CA SER A 731 -15.48 -3.22 11.93
C SER A 731 -16.06 -4.17 10.87
N VAL A 732 -16.27 -3.68 9.63
CA VAL A 732 -16.67 -4.50 8.48
C VAL A 732 -15.52 -5.38 7.99
N LEU A 733 -14.29 -4.85 7.94
CA LEU A 733 -13.08 -5.65 7.66
C LEU A 733 -12.87 -6.73 8.72
N LEU A 734 -13.11 -6.41 10.00
CA LEU A 734 -13.03 -7.39 11.08
C LEU A 734 -14.14 -8.45 10.97
N LEU A 735 -15.36 -8.07 10.61
CA LEU A 735 -16.46 -9.00 10.37
C LEU A 735 -16.09 -10.01 9.27
N LEU A 736 -15.51 -9.53 8.17
CA LEU A 736 -14.99 -10.41 7.11
C LEU A 736 -13.80 -11.27 7.60
N ALA A 737 -12.86 -10.72 8.36
CA ALA A 737 -11.72 -11.45 8.91
C ALA A 737 -12.17 -12.60 9.85
N VAL A 738 -13.19 -12.33 10.68
CA VAL A 738 -13.82 -13.35 11.55
C VAL A 738 -14.49 -14.42 10.70
N TRP A 739 -15.27 -14.07 9.68
CA TRP A 739 -15.89 -15.07 8.81
C TRP A 739 -14.88 -15.91 8.04
N MET A 740 -13.85 -15.26 7.47
CA MET A 740 -12.80 -15.92 6.69
C MET A 740 -12.03 -16.94 7.53
N LYS A 741 -11.74 -16.62 8.80
CA LYS A 741 -11.07 -17.53 9.75
C LYS A 741 -11.80 -18.87 9.98
N PHE A 742 -13.10 -18.95 9.69
CA PHE A 742 -13.89 -20.20 9.78
C PHE A 742 -14.30 -20.80 8.43
N ASN A 743 -14.32 -20.02 7.34
CA ASN A 743 -14.78 -20.47 6.03
C ASN A 743 -13.71 -20.41 4.92
N PHE A 744 -12.43 -20.20 5.26
CA PHE A 744 -11.30 -20.24 4.31
C PHE A 744 -11.29 -21.55 3.50
N ASP A 745 -11.30 -22.70 4.18
CA ASP A 745 -11.27 -24.04 3.54
C ASP A 745 -12.57 -24.41 2.80
N ARG A 746 -13.59 -23.53 2.89
CA ARG A 746 -14.92 -23.69 2.26
C ARG A 746 -15.16 -22.68 1.13
N THR A 747 -14.15 -21.90 0.78
CA THR A 747 -14.17 -20.92 -0.31
C THR A 747 -13.09 -21.22 -1.33
N ASP A 748 -13.33 -20.85 -2.58
CA ASP A 748 -12.27 -20.70 -3.57
C ASP A 748 -11.63 -19.29 -3.45
N ALA A 749 -10.42 -19.14 -4.02
CA ALA A 749 -9.70 -17.87 -3.98
C ALA A 749 -10.46 -16.71 -4.68
N PRO A 750 -11.10 -16.89 -5.86
CA PRO A 750 -11.92 -15.85 -6.47
C PRO A 750 -13.07 -15.36 -5.57
N THR A 751 -13.69 -16.23 -4.79
CA THR A 751 -14.76 -15.89 -3.85
C THR A 751 -14.24 -15.18 -2.61
N ARG A 752 -13.06 -15.59 -2.09
CA ARG A 752 -12.36 -14.79 -1.07
C ARG A 752 -12.03 -13.40 -1.59
N GLU A 753 -11.54 -13.30 -2.83
CA GLU A 753 -11.20 -12.03 -3.45
C GLU A 753 -12.43 -11.12 -3.62
N ARG A 754 -13.54 -11.62 -4.18
CA ARG A 754 -14.77 -10.83 -4.30
C ARG A 754 -15.19 -10.26 -2.95
N LEU A 755 -15.29 -11.08 -1.91
CA LEU A 755 -15.61 -10.62 -0.55
C LEU A 755 -14.63 -9.52 -0.06
N CYS A 756 -13.33 -9.69 -0.30
CA CYS A 756 -12.30 -8.72 0.09
C CYS A 756 -12.29 -7.42 -0.75
N ARG A 757 -13.02 -7.38 -1.88
CA ARG A 757 -13.30 -6.19 -2.69
C ARG A 757 -14.58 -5.45 -2.26
N LEU A 758 -15.38 -5.98 -1.33
CA LEU A 758 -16.61 -5.34 -0.84
C LEU A 758 -16.42 -4.48 0.41
N VAL A 759 -15.34 -4.73 1.16
CA VAL A 759 -14.89 -3.87 2.26
C VAL A 759 -14.40 -2.56 1.65
N ARG A 760 -15.03 -1.43 1.99
CA ARG A 760 -14.74 -0.08 1.48
C ARG A 760 -13.43 0.43 2.10
N LEU A 761 -12.29 -0.11 1.68
CA LEU A 761 -11.01 0.12 2.34
C LEU A 761 -10.63 1.60 2.46
N VAL A 762 -11.17 2.45 1.60
CA VAL A 762 -11.01 3.91 1.71
C VAL A 762 -11.67 4.54 2.95
N GLN A 763 -12.70 3.89 3.51
CA GLN A 763 -13.43 4.25 4.74
C GLN A 763 -12.87 3.57 6.01
N LEU A 764 -11.72 2.91 5.92
CA LEU A 764 -10.98 2.47 7.10
C LEU A 764 -10.52 3.67 7.93
N ASN A 765 -10.51 3.51 9.26
CA ASN A 765 -9.94 4.52 10.14
C ASN A 765 -8.41 4.62 9.97
N ARG A 766 -7.83 5.75 10.42
CA ARG A 766 -6.40 6.05 10.26
C ARG A 766 -5.49 4.94 10.80
N THR A 767 -5.83 4.34 11.94
CA THR A 767 -5.07 3.26 12.58
C THR A 767 -5.03 2.02 11.67
N TYR A 768 -6.16 1.69 11.04
CA TYR A 768 -6.24 0.62 10.05
C TYR A 768 -5.46 0.92 8.78
N LEU A 769 -5.69 2.09 8.16
CA LEU A 769 -5.00 2.49 6.92
C LEU A 769 -3.48 2.49 7.05
N SER A 770 -2.95 2.91 8.20
CA SER A 770 -1.51 3.11 8.38
C SER A 770 -0.77 1.96 9.07
N CYS A 771 -1.47 1.08 9.79
CA CYS A 771 -0.84 -0.01 10.56
C CYS A 771 -1.36 -1.40 10.15
N VAL A 772 -2.69 -1.59 10.11
CA VAL A 772 -3.28 -2.92 9.85
C VAL A 772 -3.22 -3.28 8.37
N LEU A 773 -3.65 -2.39 7.48
CA LEU A 773 -3.70 -2.65 6.04
C LEU A 773 -2.32 -2.90 5.41
N PRO A 774 -1.24 -2.16 5.76
CA PRO A 774 0.11 -2.47 5.27
C PRO A 774 0.64 -3.81 5.81
N ALA A 775 0.31 -4.18 7.05
CA ALA A 775 0.69 -5.47 7.62
C ALA A 775 -0.05 -6.65 6.92
N MET A 776 -1.33 -6.47 6.59
CA MET A 776 -2.09 -7.44 5.79
C MET A 776 -1.49 -7.58 4.37
N ALA A 777 -1.09 -6.46 3.74
CA ALA A 777 -0.47 -6.46 2.42
C ALA A 777 0.93 -7.10 2.42
N ALA A 778 1.73 -6.87 3.46
CA ALA A 778 3.01 -7.55 3.64
C ALA A 778 2.82 -9.06 3.81
N ALA A 779 1.87 -9.51 4.65
CA ALA A 779 1.57 -10.92 4.82
C ALA A 779 1.08 -11.60 3.52
N PHE A 780 0.21 -10.92 2.75
CA PHE A 780 -0.22 -11.40 1.43
C PHE A 780 0.95 -11.52 0.45
N SER A 781 1.85 -10.54 0.44
CA SER A 781 3.02 -10.51 -0.44
C SER A 781 4.10 -11.55 -0.06
N MET A 782 4.24 -11.87 1.23
CA MET A 782 5.24 -12.82 1.73
C MET A 782 4.85 -14.29 1.58
N ASP A 783 3.60 -14.65 1.89
CA ASP A 783 3.16 -16.06 1.88
C ASP A 783 2.92 -16.59 0.45
N GLY A 784 2.92 -15.71 -0.57
CA GLY A 784 3.10 -16.04 -1.99
C GLY A 784 2.02 -16.91 -2.64
N ALA A 785 0.92 -17.22 -1.95
CA ALA A 785 -0.08 -18.19 -2.38
C ALA A 785 -1.50 -17.82 -1.96
N GLU A 786 -2.44 -17.90 -2.91
CA GLU A 786 -3.89 -17.70 -2.72
C GLU A 786 -4.53 -18.61 -1.66
N ASN A 787 -3.81 -19.64 -1.23
CA ASN A 787 -4.27 -20.70 -0.34
C ASN A 787 -3.61 -20.68 1.06
N SER A 788 -2.87 -19.64 1.44
CA SER A 788 -2.48 -19.45 2.85
C SER A 788 -3.60 -18.76 3.64
N PRO A 789 -4.07 -19.32 4.78
CA PRO A 789 -4.99 -18.63 5.69
C PRO A 789 -4.45 -17.34 6.31
N ARG A 790 -3.15 -17.02 6.14
CA ARG A 790 -2.57 -15.72 6.50
C ARG A 790 -2.65 -14.72 5.34
N ALA A 791 -2.44 -15.20 4.11
CA ALA A 791 -2.64 -14.44 2.87
C ALA A 791 -4.13 -14.39 2.44
N TRP A 792 -5.06 -14.38 3.40
CA TRP A 792 -6.49 -14.50 3.09
C TRP A 792 -7.11 -13.27 2.43
N PHE A 793 -6.46 -12.11 2.58
CA PHE A 793 -6.93 -10.82 2.07
C PHE A 793 -6.05 -10.38 0.89
N PRO A 794 -6.49 -10.55 -0.37
CA PRO A 794 -5.71 -10.19 -1.54
C PRO A 794 -5.57 -8.67 -1.65
N ILE A 795 -4.40 -8.17 -1.28
CA ILE A 795 -4.00 -6.77 -1.44
C ILE A 795 -2.47 -6.72 -1.59
N GLY A 796 -2.01 -6.21 -2.73
CA GLY A 796 -0.57 -5.98 -2.93
C GLY A 796 -0.10 -4.78 -2.11
N PHE A 797 1.18 -4.72 -1.73
CA PHE A 797 1.70 -3.58 -0.96
C PHE A 797 1.41 -2.23 -1.66
N MET A 798 1.58 -2.18 -2.98
CA MET A 798 1.28 -1.02 -3.82
C MET A 798 -0.21 -0.64 -3.88
N GLU A 799 -1.12 -1.56 -3.55
CA GLU A 799 -2.55 -1.29 -3.47
C GLU A 799 -2.91 -0.73 -2.08
N ALA A 800 -2.38 -1.31 -1.00
CA ALA A 800 -2.57 -0.78 0.36
C ALA A 800 -2.03 0.66 0.51
N ALA A 801 -0.84 0.93 -0.04
CA ALA A 801 -0.26 2.27 -0.03
C ALA A 801 -1.02 3.25 -0.95
N PHE A 802 -1.57 2.77 -2.06
CA PHE A 802 -2.49 3.56 -2.89
C PHE A 802 -3.76 3.93 -2.10
N ILE A 803 -4.42 2.97 -1.45
CA ILE A 803 -5.64 3.20 -0.65
C ILE A 803 -5.38 4.19 0.49
N THR A 804 -4.26 4.05 1.19
CA THR A 804 -3.85 4.97 2.26
C THR A 804 -3.71 6.41 1.75
N ASN A 805 -3.17 6.60 0.54
CA ASN A 805 -3.21 7.91 -0.11
C ASN A 805 -4.62 8.32 -0.51
N PHE A 806 -5.42 7.40 -1.04
CA PHE A 806 -6.74 7.69 -1.60
C PHE A 806 -7.67 8.22 -0.49
N SER A 807 -7.86 7.47 0.60
CA SER A 807 -8.57 7.92 1.82
C SER A 807 -8.17 9.31 2.29
N VAL A 808 -6.87 9.50 2.47
CA VAL A 808 -6.32 10.72 3.09
C VAL A 808 -6.45 11.93 2.14
N THR A 809 -6.41 11.71 0.82
CA THR A 809 -6.65 12.81 -0.15
C THR A 809 -8.11 13.21 -0.20
N ALA A 810 -9.03 12.24 -0.22
CA ALA A 810 -10.46 12.53 -0.18
C ALA A 810 -10.82 13.31 1.11
N TYR A 811 -10.27 12.89 2.25
CA TYR A 811 -10.45 13.60 3.52
C TYR A 811 -10.00 15.06 3.43
N LEU A 812 -8.76 15.32 2.99
CA LEU A 812 -8.28 16.70 2.79
C LEU A 812 -9.18 17.50 1.84
N ALA A 813 -9.56 16.91 0.70
CA ALA A 813 -10.41 17.56 -0.30
C ALA A 813 -11.85 17.83 0.19
N SER A 814 -12.32 17.09 1.21
CA SER A 814 -13.66 17.22 1.80
C SER A 814 -13.78 18.32 2.86
N LEU A 815 -12.66 18.85 3.38
CA LEU A 815 -12.69 19.90 4.41
C LEU A 815 -13.33 21.19 3.85
N PRO A 816 -14.09 21.96 4.66
CA PRO A 816 -14.70 23.22 4.21
C PRO A 816 -13.67 24.22 3.65
N ASN A 817 -12.46 24.22 4.22
CA ASN A 817 -11.35 25.10 3.84
C ASN A 817 -10.34 24.41 2.90
N ALA A 818 -10.69 23.28 2.28
CA ALA A 818 -9.84 22.57 1.32
C ALA A 818 -9.51 23.45 0.12
N ASN A 819 -8.21 23.60 -0.18
CA ASN A 819 -7.75 24.47 -1.26
C ASN A 819 -8.02 23.83 -2.65
N ALA A 820 -7.75 24.58 -3.72
CA ALA A 820 -7.95 24.09 -5.09
C ALA A 820 -7.02 22.90 -5.41
N ASP A 821 -5.78 22.92 -4.91
CA ASP A 821 -4.77 21.89 -5.15
C ASP A 821 -5.12 20.55 -4.49
N ASP A 822 -5.78 20.53 -3.33
CA ASP A 822 -6.26 19.31 -2.65
C ASP A 822 -7.35 18.59 -3.47
N LYS A 823 -8.30 19.37 -4.01
CA LYS A 823 -9.39 18.85 -4.88
C LYS A 823 -8.85 18.40 -6.24
N LEU A 824 -7.87 19.12 -6.78
CA LEU A 824 -7.01 18.67 -7.88
C LEU A 824 -6.25 17.39 -7.50
N MET A 825 -5.76 17.26 -6.27
CA MET A 825 -5.07 16.06 -5.79
C MET A 825 -5.99 14.86 -5.83
N TRP A 826 -7.27 15.05 -5.47
CA TRP A 826 -8.31 14.04 -5.52
C TRP A 826 -8.68 13.58 -6.94
N GLY A 827 -9.29 14.44 -7.75
CA GLY A 827 -10.08 14.00 -8.92
C GLY A 827 -9.31 13.28 -10.03
N ARG A 828 -7.99 13.48 -10.12
CA ARG A 828 -7.11 12.67 -10.99
C ARG A 828 -6.18 11.69 -10.25
N LEU A 829 -6.27 11.54 -8.91
CA LEU A 829 -5.74 10.35 -8.21
C LEU A 829 -6.57 9.16 -8.68
N GLU A 830 -7.89 9.36 -8.64
CA GLU A 830 -8.92 8.49 -9.20
C GLU A 830 -8.67 8.15 -10.68
N ALA A 831 -8.52 9.15 -11.55
CA ALA A 831 -8.23 8.91 -12.97
C ALA A 831 -6.96 8.08 -13.23
N MET A 832 -5.95 8.19 -12.36
CA MET A 832 -4.69 7.46 -12.55
C MET A 832 -4.74 6.03 -12.01
N SER A 833 -5.51 5.75 -10.96
CA SER A 833 -5.75 4.38 -10.50
C SER A 833 -6.73 3.62 -11.40
N LYS A 834 -7.66 4.28 -12.10
CA LYS A 834 -8.59 3.63 -13.07
C LYS A 834 -7.92 2.77 -14.16
N CYS A 835 -6.61 2.91 -14.40
CA CYS A 835 -5.85 2.08 -15.34
C CYS A 835 -5.07 0.90 -14.70
N LYS A 836 -5.14 0.72 -13.37
CA LYS A 836 -4.49 -0.36 -12.60
C LYS A 836 -5.45 -1.06 -11.64
N TYR A 837 -6.32 -0.29 -10.99
CA TYR A 837 -7.29 -0.73 -10.00
C TYR A 837 -8.69 -0.37 -10.49
N ASP A 838 -9.61 -1.32 -10.45
CA ASP A 838 -11.03 -1.05 -10.67
C ASP A 838 -11.58 -0.19 -9.52
N LEU A 839 -11.75 1.11 -9.76
CA LEU A 839 -12.35 2.03 -8.80
C LEU A 839 -13.88 1.99 -8.74
N THR A 840 -14.53 1.25 -9.65
CA THR A 840 -15.97 0.97 -9.53
C THR A 840 -16.22 -0.12 -8.48
N SER A 841 -15.20 -0.92 -8.16
CA SER A 841 -15.18 -1.82 -7.02
C SER A 841 -15.51 -1.10 -5.71
N PRO A 842 -16.44 -1.62 -4.87
CA PRO A 842 -16.81 -1.02 -3.59
C PRO A 842 -15.61 -0.78 -2.64
N ARG A 843 -14.50 -1.50 -2.84
CA ARG A 843 -13.19 -1.31 -2.19
C ARG A 843 -12.73 0.16 -2.16
N TYR A 844 -13.14 0.94 -3.16
CA TYR A 844 -12.77 2.33 -3.37
C TYR A 844 -13.91 3.33 -3.14
N SER A 845 -15.08 2.88 -2.66
CA SER A 845 -16.28 3.71 -2.49
C SER A 845 -16.22 4.60 -1.24
N PHE A 846 -16.57 5.86 -1.41
CA PHE A 846 -16.68 6.85 -0.33
C PHE A 846 -18.07 6.93 0.31
N ALA A 847 -19.00 6.04 -0.10
CA ALA A 847 -20.28 5.90 0.57
C ALA A 847 -20.06 5.41 2.02
N VAL A 848 -20.38 6.27 3.00
CA VAL A 848 -20.34 5.93 4.42
C VAL A 848 -21.59 5.11 4.74
N ARG A 849 -21.41 3.90 5.29
CA ARG A 849 -22.52 3.07 5.79
C ARG A 849 -23.20 3.73 7.01
N PRO A 850 -24.49 3.47 7.27
CA PRO A 850 -25.21 4.00 8.43
C PRO A 850 -24.46 3.79 9.74
N GLN A 851 -24.32 4.86 10.51
CA GLN A 851 -23.74 4.80 11.85
C GLN A 851 -24.65 3.97 12.76
N CYS A 852 -24.17 2.83 13.26
CA CYS A 852 -24.97 1.96 14.12
C CYS A 852 -24.95 2.35 15.61
N VAL A 853 -23.95 3.13 16.05
CA VAL A 853 -23.94 3.68 17.41
C VAL A 853 -24.93 4.86 17.47
N LEU A 854 -26.02 4.68 18.21
CA LEU A 854 -27.08 5.69 18.37
C LEU A 854 -26.59 6.94 19.11
N GLY A 855 -27.39 8.02 19.08
CA GLY A 855 -27.07 9.29 19.76
C GLY A 855 -26.86 9.16 21.27
N GLU A 856 -27.54 8.21 21.91
CA GLU A 856 -27.40 7.88 23.34
C GLU A 856 -26.27 6.87 23.62
N GLY A 857 -25.59 6.40 22.56
CA GLY A 857 -24.59 5.35 22.60
C GLY A 857 -25.15 3.92 22.52
N THR A 858 -24.29 2.94 22.77
CA THR A 858 -24.63 1.51 22.78
C THR A 858 -24.01 0.84 24.00
N THR A 859 -24.83 0.64 25.04
CA THR A 859 -24.43 0.12 26.36
C THR A 859 -24.29 -1.40 26.33
N ASN A 860 -23.07 -1.88 26.58
CA ASN A 860 -22.74 -3.29 26.72
C ASN A 860 -22.50 -3.60 28.20
N ASP A 861 -23.53 -4.07 28.92
CA ASP A 861 -23.42 -4.53 30.31
C ASP A 861 -22.49 -5.77 30.39
N TRP A 862 -21.56 -5.76 31.34
CA TRP A 862 -20.59 -6.82 31.62
C TRP A 862 -20.63 -7.31 33.07
N SER A 863 -20.10 -8.51 33.28
CA SER A 863 -19.97 -9.11 34.61
C SER A 863 -18.71 -9.95 34.77
N ILE A 864 -18.27 -10.16 36.01
CA ILE A 864 -17.32 -11.21 36.41
C ILE A 864 -18.01 -12.03 37.51
N SER A 865 -17.92 -13.36 37.49
CA SER A 865 -18.44 -14.14 38.62
C SER A 865 -17.58 -13.96 39.88
N GLU A 866 -18.19 -14.07 41.05
CA GLU A 866 -17.49 -14.08 42.34
C GLU A 866 -16.41 -15.18 42.37
N GLN A 867 -16.63 -16.31 41.71
CA GLN A 867 -15.66 -17.42 41.62
C GLN A 867 -14.42 -17.05 40.79
N GLU A 868 -14.59 -16.38 39.65
CA GLU A 868 -13.48 -15.91 38.81
C GLU A 868 -12.71 -14.77 39.50
N LEU A 869 -13.43 -13.79 40.06
CA LEU A 869 -12.83 -12.71 40.85
C LEU A 869 -12.02 -13.28 42.03
N LYS A 870 -12.62 -14.21 42.79
CA LYS A 870 -11.94 -14.91 43.89
C LYS A 870 -10.69 -15.65 43.40
N LYS A 871 -10.79 -16.43 42.33
CA LYS A 871 -9.65 -17.18 41.75
C LYS A 871 -8.49 -16.28 41.35
N VAL A 872 -8.78 -15.10 40.81
CA VAL A 872 -7.74 -14.12 40.42
C VAL A 872 -7.16 -13.41 41.64
N LEU A 873 -7.96 -13.11 42.66
CA LEU A 873 -7.47 -12.55 43.94
C LEU A 873 -6.64 -13.56 44.76
N GLU A 874 -7.01 -14.84 44.75
CA GLU A 874 -6.31 -15.93 45.46
C GLU A 874 -5.03 -16.41 44.73
N ALA A 875 -4.84 -16.06 43.46
CA ALA A 875 -3.59 -16.33 42.73
C ALA A 875 -2.39 -15.51 43.26
N GLY A 876 -2.66 -14.36 43.90
CA GLY A 876 -1.65 -13.50 44.51
C GLY A 876 -0.75 -12.74 43.54
N GLY A 877 0.29 -12.10 44.11
CA GLY A 877 1.22 -11.20 43.41
C GLY A 877 1.04 -9.74 43.82
N ASP A 878 2.09 -8.93 43.66
CA ASP A 878 2.11 -7.53 44.09
C ASP A 878 1.13 -6.64 43.30
N LYS A 879 0.85 -7.02 42.05
CA LYS A 879 -0.10 -6.36 41.16
C LYS A 879 -0.95 -7.40 40.41
N ILE A 880 -2.24 -7.42 40.73
CA ILE A 880 -3.24 -8.37 40.21
C ILE A 880 -4.01 -7.69 39.08
N ALA A 881 -4.08 -8.31 37.90
CA ALA A 881 -4.78 -7.77 36.73
C ALA A 881 -5.96 -8.64 36.29
N LEU A 882 -7.18 -8.20 36.60
CA LEU A 882 -8.43 -8.80 36.13
C LEU A 882 -8.64 -8.44 34.66
N ASN A 883 -8.58 -9.46 33.79
CA ASN A 883 -8.75 -9.36 32.34
C ASN A 883 -9.88 -10.27 31.81
N VAL A 884 -10.66 -10.90 32.71
CA VAL A 884 -11.73 -11.86 32.38
C VAL A 884 -13.07 -11.24 32.74
N PHE A 885 -13.88 -10.99 31.72
CA PHE A 885 -15.20 -10.38 31.81
C PHE A 885 -16.15 -11.14 30.88
N GLN A 886 -17.45 -11.14 31.18
CA GLN A 886 -18.50 -11.69 30.32
C GLN A 886 -19.59 -10.63 30.10
N PHE A 887 -19.77 -10.22 28.85
CA PHE A 887 -20.85 -9.34 28.42
C PHE A 887 -22.16 -10.11 28.28
N GLN A 888 -23.31 -9.45 28.47
CA GLN A 888 -24.64 -10.08 28.38
C GLN A 888 -24.86 -10.85 27.07
N ALA A 889 -24.23 -10.39 25.97
CA ALA A 889 -24.32 -10.99 24.64
C ALA A 889 -23.48 -12.29 24.45
N GLY A 890 -22.84 -12.79 25.52
CA GLY A 890 -22.11 -14.06 25.54
C GLY A 890 -20.64 -13.98 25.10
N VAL A 891 -20.06 -12.78 25.01
CA VAL A 891 -18.69 -12.51 24.57
C VAL A 891 -17.81 -11.98 25.71
N HIS A 892 -16.48 -12.08 25.56
CA HIS A 892 -15.51 -11.62 26.56
C HIS A 892 -14.92 -10.22 26.32
N TYR A 893 -15.36 -9.57 25.23
CA TYR A 893 -14.88 -8.28 24.76
C TYR A 893 -16.00 -7.60 23.96
N VAL A 894 -15.87 -6.30 23.73
CA VAL A 894 -16.66 -5.53 22.77
C VAL A 894 -15.78 -5.15 21.59
N VAL A 895 -16.27 -5.33 20.38
CA VAL A 895 -15.68 -4.74 19.17
C VAL A 895 -16.20 -3.31 19.01
N ALA A 896 -15.28 -2.40 18.68
CA ALA A 896 -15.56 -1.06 18.18
C ALA A 896 -14.34 -0.56 17.37
N ARG A 897 -14.56 0.27 16.34
CA ARG A 897 -13.55 0.82 15.43
C ARG A 897 -12.66 -0.26 14.77
N GLY A 898 -13.20 -1.46 14.57
CA GLY A 898 -12.48 -2.66 14.14
C GLY A 898 -11.51 -3.27 15.17
N LEU A 899 -11.47 -2.78 16.39
CA LEU A 899 -10.55 -3.22 17.44
C LEU A 899 -11.31 -3.87 18.61
N VAL A 900 -10.57 -4.63 19.40
CA VAL A 900 -11.07 -5.37 20.56
C VAL A 900 -10.87 -4.55 21.81
N TRP A 901 -11.96 -4.31 22.51
CA TRP A 901 -12.02 -3.54 23.74
C TRP A 901 -12.46 -4.46 24.88
N SER A 902 -11.67 -4.49 25.95
CA SER A 902 -12.00 -5.20 27.17
C SER A 902 -11.73 -4.29 28.36
N PRO A 903 -12.63 -4.23 29.36
CA PRO A 903 -12.28 -3.67 30.66
C PRO A 903 -11.03 -4.36 31.23
N ARG A 904 -10.36 -3.67 32.14
CA ARG A 904 -9.28 -4.19 32.97
C ARG A 904 -9.42 -3.55 34.34
N ILE A 905 -9.30 -4.36 35.38
CA ILE A 905 -9.22 -3.85 36.75
C ILE A 905 -7.87 -4.29 37.30
N GLU A 906 -7.06 -3.34 37.76
CA GLU A 906 -5.80 -3.65 38.43
C GLU A 906 -5.89 -3.35 39.92
N LEU A 907 -5.40 -4.27 40.75
CA LEU A 907 -5.32 -4.11 42.19
C LEU A 907 -3.88 -4.34 42.62
N GLU A 908 -3.29 -3.33 43.26
CA GLU A 908 -2.00 -3.46 43.93
C GLU A 908 -2.18 -3.98 45.35
N SER A 909 -1.24 -4.81 45.82
CA SER A 909 -1.36 -5.53 47.09
C SER A 909 -1.48 -4.56 48.27
N GLY A 910 -2.61 -4.60 48.96
CA GLY A 910 -2.92 -3.71 50.09
C GLY A 910 -3.48 -2.34 49.71
N ALA A 911 -3.67 -2.02 48.43
CA ALA A 911 -4.25 -0.75 47.99
C ALA A 911 -5.72 -0.58 48.45
N SER A 912 -6.09 0.65 48.83
CA SER A 912 -7.46 1.00 49.23
C SER A 912 -8.40 1.29 48.06
N ALA A 913 -7.92 1.19 46.83
CA ALA A 913 -8.70 1.26 45.60
C ALA A 913 -8.11 0.30 44.55
N ALA A 914 -8.93 -0.08 43.57
CA ALA A 914 -8.47 -0.70 42.34
C ALA A 914 -8.57 0.32 41.18
N GLY A 915 -7.62 0.25 40.25
CA GLY A 915 -7.63 1.04 39.03
C GLY A 915 -8.58 0.44 37.99
N LEU A 916 -9.28 1.30 37.26
CA LEU A 916 -10.22 0.92 36.20
C LEU A 916 -9.72 1.42 34.85
N TYR A 917 -9.51 0.51 33.91
CA TYR A 917 -8.94 0.79 32.60
C TYR A 917 -9.70 0.08 31.48
N LEU A 918 -9.50 0.55 30.26
CA LEU A 918 -9.94 -0.08 29.02
C LEU A 918 -8.70 -0.45 28.19
N ILE A 919 -8.59 -1.72 27.78
CA ILE A 919 -7.51 -2.21 26.91
C ILE A 919 -7.95 -2.13 25.45
N CYS A 920 -7.05 -1.70 24.56
CA CYS A 920 -7.23 -1.79 23.11
C CYS A 920 -6.35 -2.90 22.51
N ARG A 921 -6.91 -3.82 21.73
CA ARG A 921 -6.16 -4.92 21.06
C ARG A 921 -6.61 -5.14 19.61
N THR A 922 -5.71 -5.64 18.78
CA THR A 922 -6.06 -6.22 17.47
C THR A 922 -6.72 -7.59 17.63
N PHE A 923 -7.65 -7.94 16.75
CA PHE A 923 -8.35 -9.24 16.80
C PHE A 923 -7.48 -10.41 16.32
N THR A 924 -7.69 -11.62 16.86
CA THR A 924 -6.90 -12.84 16.55
C THR A 924 -7.06 -13.40 15.12
N ALA A 925 -7.84 -12.74 14.26
CA ALA A 925 -7.99 -13.05 12.83
C ALA A 925 -7.01 -12.25 11.95
N TYR A 926 -6.33 -11.25 12.54
CA TYR A 926 -5.22 -10.53 11.92
C TYR A 926 -3.83 -11.01 12.40
N GLN A 927 -3.76 -12.12 13.14
CA GLN A 927 -2.51 -12.67 13.65
C GLN A 927 -1.73 -13.39 12.54
N MET A 928 -1.01 -12.60 11.74
CA MET A 928 -0.21 -13.09 10.61
C MET A 928 1.07 -13.84 11.05
N HIS A 929 1.55 -13.61 12.28
CA HIS A 929 2.78 -14.17 12.82
C HIS A 929 2.59 -14.84 14.18
N LYS A 930 3.66 -15.44 14.73
CA LYS A 930 3.65 -16.12 16.03
C LYS A 930 3.28 -15.15 17.16
N PRO A 931 2.74 -15.62 18.30
CA PRO A 931 2.34 -14.75 19.42
C PRO A 931 3.44 -13.85 19.97
N SER A 932 4.72 -14.23 19.81
CA SER A 932 5.91 -13.43 20.14
C SER A 932 5.97 -12.06 19.43
N ASP A 933 5.40 -11.98 18.23
CA ASP A 933 5.54 -10.83 17.34
C ASP A 933 4.24 -10.02 17.25
N ALA A 934 3.17 -10.49 17.88
CA ALA A 934 1.85 -9.84 17.88
C ALA A 934 1.83 -8.49 18.63
N GLU A 935 2.84 -8.19 19.46
CA GLU A 935 3.01 -6.90 20.14
C GLU A 935 3.61 -5.79 19.24
N GLN A 936 3.92 -6.08 17.97
CA GLN A 936 4.62 -5.14 17.10
C GLN A 936 3.71 -4.09 16.42
N VAL A 937 2.39 -4.26 16.40
CA VAL A 937 1.46 -3.32 15.73
C VAL A 937 1.21 -2.06 16.57
N THR A 938 2.19 -1.16 16.60
CA THR A 938 2.07 0.14 17.27
C THR A 938 1.25 1.12 16.44
N GLY A 939 0.04 1.46 16.88
CA GLY A 939 -0.81 2.48 16.27
C GLY A 939 -1.70 3.17 17.28
N VAL A 940 -2.02 4.44 17.04
CA VAL A 940 -2.92 5.23 17.90
C VAL A 940 -4.35 5.19 17.36
N VAL A 941 -5.34 5.01 18.23
CA VAL A 941 -6.77 5.05 17.93
C VAL A 941 -7.51 5.90 18.99
N CYS A 942 -8.58 6.58 18.58
CA CYS A 942 -9.51 7.23 19.50
C CYS A 942 -10.78 6.39 19.66
N LEU A 943 -11.33 6.35 20.88
CA LEU A 943 -12.63 5.75 21.16
C LEU A 943 -13.43 6.67 22.07
N ASP A 944 -14.59 7.10 21.57
CA ASP A 944 -15.63 7.76 22.33
C ASP A 944 -16.40 6.65 23.11
N ALA A 945 -16.24 6.58 24.43
CA ALA A 945 -16.88 5.56 25.27
C ALA A 945 -16.98 5.95 26.75
N HIS A 946 -17.96 5.39 27.46
CA HIS A 946 -18.12 5.50 28.91
C HIS A 946 -18.04 4.10 29.53
N LEU A 947 -17.02 3.85 30.36
CA LEU A 947 -16.81 2.60 31.09
C LEU A 947 -17.20 2.80 32.55
N ALA A 948 -18.15 2.00 33.06
CA ALA A 948 -18.61 2.09 34.45
C ALA A 948 -18.58 0.76 35.20
N VAL A 949 -18.53 0.85 36.53
CA VAL A 949 -18.71 -0.27 37.47
C VAL A 949 -19.89 0.02 38.37
N HIS A 950 -20.79 -0.94 38.49
CA HIS A 950 -22.01 -0.80 39.30
C HIS A 950 -21.70 -1.10 40.77
N SER A 951 -22.28 -0.29 41.64
CA SER A 951 -22.37 -0.57 43.07
C SER A 951 -23.82 -0.76 43.49
N TRP A 952 -24.02 -1.42 44.63
CA TRP A 952 -25.32 -1.85 45.10
C TRP A 952 -25.50 -1.46 46.57
N GLU A 953 -26.43 -0.54 46.83
CA GLU A 953 -26.77 -0.07 48.17
C GLU A 953 -28.30 -0.17 48.35
N GLY A 954 -28.75 -0.85 49.41
CA GLY A 954 -30.18 -1.12 49.64
C GLY A 954 -30.87 -2.00 48.57
N GLY A 955 -30.11 -2.64 47.68
CA GLY A 955 -30.65 -3.39 46.52
C GLY A 955 -30.83 -2.55 45.25
N SER A 956 -30.48 -1.25 45.27
CA SER A 956 -30.51 -0.39 44.09
C SER A 956 -29.15 -0.37 43.38
N ARG A 957 -29.16 -0.56 42.05
CA ARG A 957 -28.00 -0.33 41.16
C ARG A 957 -27.66 1.16 41.14
N SER A 958 -26.38 1.49 41.28
CA SER A 958 -25.84 2.83 41.08
C SER A 958 -24.52 2.74 40.33
N ASP A 959 -24.46 3.45 39.20
CA ASP A 959 -23.28 3.56 38.33
C ASP A 959 -22.27 4.53 38.98
N LYS A 960 -21.71 4.08 40.11
CA LYS A 960 -21.04 4.92 41.11
C LYS A 960 -19.63 5.33 40.73
N PHE A 961 -19.00 4.60 39.81
CA PHE A 961 -17.68 4.90 39.27
C PHE A 961 -17.67 4.68 37.76
N SER A 962 -17.42 5.76 37.03
CA SER A 962 -17.21 5.73 35.58
C SER A 962 -15.91 6.41 35.19
N VAL A 963 -15.44 6.08 33.98
CA VAL A 963 -14.38 6.76 33.25
C VAL A 963 -14.92 7.06 31.85
N GLU A 964 -14.90 8.34 31.49
CA GLU A 964 -15.23 8.81 30.15
C GLU A 964 -13.97 8.91 29.30
N PHE A 965 -14.03 8.26 28.14
CA PHE A 965 -13.05 8.38 27.07
C PHE A 965 -13.71 9.19 25.95
N GLY A 966 -13.19 10.39 25.69
CA GLY A 966 -13.68 11.26 24.61
C GLY A 966 -12.82 11.15 23.35
N SER A 967 -13.13 11.94 22.34
CA SER A 967 -12.38 11.99 21.07
C SER A 967 -10.87 12.27 21.22
N LEU A 968 -10.47 12.90 22.32
CA LEU A 968 -9.07 13.17 22.69
C LEU A 968 -8.35 11.96 23.33
N SER A 969 -9.07 10.93 23.78
CA SER A 969 -8.54 9.74 24.44
C SER A 969 -7.85 8.82 23.44
N LYS A 970 -6.54 9.00 23.30
CA LYS A 970 -5.67 8.34 22.33
C LYS A 970 -5.07 7.05 22.90
N PHE A 971 -5.69 5.93 22.59
CA PHE A 971 -5.20 4.60 22.95
C PHE A 971 -4.10 4.14 21.99
N CYS A 972 -2.99 3.63 22.50
CA CYS A 972 -2.08 2.81 21.71
C CYS A 972 -2.59 1.36 21.65
N ILE A 973 -2.58 0.74 20.48
CA ILE A 973 -2.83 -0.71 20.32
C ILE A 973 -1.87 -1.50 21.23
N GLY A 974 -2.40 -2.47 21.96
CA GLY A 974 -1.68 -3.27 22.96
C GLY A 974 -1.63 -2.63 24.35
N SER A 975 -1.90 -1.32 24.46
CA SER A 975 -1.92 -0.58 25.72
C SER A 975 -3.32 -0.50 26.34
N PHE A 976 -3.38 0.08 27.54
CA PHE A 976 -4.59 0.38 28.28
C PHE A 976 -4.59 1.84 28.76
N MET A 977 -5.77 2.43 28.93
CA MET A 977 -5.96 3.78 29.47
C MET A 977 -7.09 3.74 30.51
N GLY A 978 -6.97 4.52 31.58
CA GLY A 978 -7.87 4.47 32.72
C GLY A 978 -7.42 5.39 33.85
N ASP A 979 -7.87 5.09 35.07
CA ASP A 979 -7.54 5.84 36.28
C ASP A 979 -7.37 4.86 37.46
N ASP A 980 -6.16 4.89 38.01
CA ASP A 980 -5.60 3.99 39.01
C ASP A 980 -6.35 4.01 40.36
N ALA A 981 -7.15 5.04 40.63
CA ALA A 981 -7.80 5.28 41.92
C ALA A 981 -9.34 5.12 41.91
N ARG A 982 -9.95 4.69 40.79
CA ARG A 982 -11.41 4.77 40.57
C ARG A 982 -12.28 3.90 41.48
N LEU A 983 -11.84 2.72 41.93
CA LEU A 983 -12.71 1.75 42.60
C LEU A 983 -12.34 1.60 44.09
N PRO A 984 -12.81 2.48 45.00
CA PRO A 984 -12.48 2.41 46.41
C PRO A 984 -12.98 1.10 47.04
N LEU A 985 -12.07 0.37 47.67
CA LEU A 985 -12.29 -0.93 48.30
C LEU A 985 -12.51 -0.77 49.81
N LEU A 986 -13.26 -1.69 50.42
CA LEU A 986 -13.42 -1.73 51.87
C LEU A 986 -12.11 -2.20 52.53
N GLN A 987 -11.44 -1.33 53.28
CA GLN A 987 -10.19 -1.66 53.96
C GLN A 987 -10.38 -2.83 54.96
N PRO A 988 -9.55 -3.89 54.91
CA PRO A 988 -9.69 -5.06 55.78
C PRO A 988 -9.69 -4.74 57.29
N ALA A 989 -8.90 -3.75 57.71
CA ALA A 989 -8.76 -3.36 59.11
C ALA A 989 -10.08 -2.90 59.78
N ALA A 990 -11.04 -2.39 58.99
CA ALA A 990 -12.35 -1.95 59.49
C ALA A 990 -13.35 -3.10 59.71
N MET A 991 -13.05 -4.32 59.25
CA MET A 991 -14.02 -5.42 59.12
C MET A 991 -13.89 -6.52 60.21
N GLY A 992 -12.92 -6.42 61.11
CA GLY A 992 -12.92 -7.09 62.42
C GLY A 992 -12.92 -8.63 62.47
N GLY A 993 -12.70 -9.33 61.35
CA GLY A 993 -12.72 -10.79 61.33
C GLY A 993 -12.18 -11.41 60.04
N ASN A 994 -11.92 -12.72 60.09
CA ASN A 994 -11.30 -13.50 59.01
C ASN A 994 -12.26 -13.74 57.82
N ARG A 995 -12.59 -12.68 57.09
CA ARG A 995 -13.31 -12.74 55.80
C ARG A 995 -12.30 -12.77 54.66
N GLY A 996 -12.54 -13.63 53.66
CA GLY A 996 -11.66 -13.78 52.48
C GLY A 996 -11.59 -12.52 51.59
N PRO A 997 -10.72 -12.51 50.56
CA PRO A 997 -10.35 -11.31 49.79
C PRO A 997 -11.53 -10.61 49.09
N LEU A 998 -12.64 -11.32 48.85
CA LEU A 998 -13.88 -10.76 48.34
C LEU A 998 -14.55 -9.71 49.27
N ALA A 999 -14.22 -9.68 50.57
CA ALA A 999 -14.83 -8.75 51.52
C ALA A 999 -14.60 -7.27 51.15
N ALA A 1000 -13.47 -6.98 50.51
CA ALA A 1000 -13.14 -5.67 49.96
C ALA A 1000 -14.13 -5.19 48.86
N TRP A 1001 -14.74 -6.14 48.14
CA TRP A 1001 -15.58 -5.95 46.96
C TRP A 1001 -17.09 -5.95 47.25
N GLY A 1002 -17.50 -6.12 48.52
CA GLY A 1002 -18.91 -6.35 48.90
C GLY A 1002 -19.92 -5.25 48.54
N ARG A 1003 -19.47 -4.06 48.08
CA ARG A 1003 -20.33 -3.00 47.53
C ARG A 1003 -20.60 -3.13 46.02
N TYR A 1004 -19.82 -3.94 45.32
CA TYR A 1004 -19.87 -4.12 43.87
C TYR A 1004 -20.35 -5.52 43.47
N LEU A 1005 -20.35 -6.46 44.43
CA LEU A 1005 -20.89 -7.81 44.27
C LEU A 1005 -22.41 -7.82 44.49
N HIS A 1006 -23.16 -8.19 43.46
CA HIS A 1006 -24.61 -8.46 43.52
C HIS A 1006 -24.87 -9.83 42.89
N GLU A 1007 -25.72 -10.66 43.52
CA GLU A 1007 -26.03 -12.03 43.05
C GLU A 1007 -24.79 -12.89 42.74
N GLY A 1008 -23.69 -12.70 43.48
CA GLY A 1008 -22.43 -13.39 43.25
C GLY A 1008 -21.69 -12.95 41.97
N LYS A 1009 -21.89 -11.71 41.53
CA LYS A 1009 -21.21 -11.11 40.36
C LYS A 1009 -20.77 -9.68 40.63
N LEU A 1010 -19.56 -9.35 40.19
CA LEU A 1010 -19.17 -7.97 39.91
C LEU A 1010 -19.83 -7.57 38.59
N THR A 1011 -20.42 -6.37 38.50
CA THR A 1011 -21.06 -5.90 37.25
C THR A 1011 -20.64 -4.48 36.90
N GLY A 1012 -20.69 -4.16 35.61
CA GLY A 1012 -20.39 -2.85 35.06
C GLY A 1012 -20.95 -2.72 33.64
N SER A 1013 -20.67 -1.60 32.99
CA SER A 1013 -21.13 -1.32 31.63
C SER A 1013 -20.02 -0.71 30.78
N LEU A 1014 -20.10 -0.90 29.46
CA LEU A 1014 -19.28 -0.20 28.47
C LEU A 1014 -20.20 0.37 27.38
N THR A 1015 -20.49 1.66 27.48
CA THR A 1015 -21.28 2.40 26.50
C THR A 1015 -20.35 2.93 25.42
N LEU A 1016 -20.46 2.40 24.21
CA LEU A 1016 -19.83 3.00 23.03
C LEU A 1016 -20.60 4.28 22.71
N LEU A 1017 -19.92 5.41 22.55
CA LEU A 1017 -20.54 6.66 22.14
C LEU A 1017 -20.37 6.86 20.63
N PRO A 1018 -21.30 7.55 19.94
CA PRO A 1018 -21.11 7.86 18.54
C PRO A 1018 -19.88 8.78 18.38
N PRO A 1019 -19.20 8.77 17.21
CA PRO A 1019 -18.22 9.82 16.93
C PRO A 1019 -18.90 11.19 17.10
N PRO A 1020 -18.23 12.21 17.68
CA PRO A 1020 -18.79 13.54 17.74
C PRO A 1020 -19.18 13.98 16.32
N PRO A 1021 -20.40 14.53 16.12
CA PRO A 1021 -20.91 14.81 14.78
C PRO A 1021 -19.94 15.74 14.07
N ALA A 1022 -19.31 15.23 12.99
CA ALA A 1022 -18.24 15.92 12.27
C ALA A 1022 -18.73 17.32 11.88
N ALA A 1023 -18.13 18.34 12.51
CA ALA A 1023 -18.79 19.63 12.76
C ALA A 1023 -19.48 20.18 11.50
N ALA A 1024 -20.81 20.04 11.47
CA ALA A 1024 -21.60 20.30 10.28
C ALA A 1024 -21.42 21.76 9.87
N GLY A 1025 -20.74 21.98 8.74
CA GLY A 1025 -20.44 23.31 8.24
C GLY A 1025 -21.72 24.14 8.14
N ALA A 1026 -21.68 25.37 8.68
CA ALA A 1026 -22.88 26.17 8.88
C ALA A 1026 -23.70 26.30 7.58
N VAL A 1027 -24.89 25.69 7.59
CA VAL A 1027 -25.82 25.75 6.45
C VAL A 1027 -26.28 27.19 6.33
N ALA A 1028 -25.79 27.88 5.30
CA ALA A 1028 -26.20 29.24 4.98
C ALA A 1028 -27.70 29.22 4.60
N VAL A 1029 -28.53 29.82 5.45
CA VAL A 1029 -29.93 30.11 5.13
C VAL A 1029 -29.94 31.09 3.94
N PRO A 1030 -30.72 30.84 2.88
CA PRO A 1030 -30.57 31.55 1.62
C PRO A 1030 -31.09 32.99 1.66
N HIS A 1031 -30.37 33.87 0.96
CA HIS A 1031 -30.81 35.17 0.46
C HIS A 1031 -30.23 35.40 -0.93
#